data_AF-A0A960RKZ5-F1
#
_entry.id   AF-A0A960RKZ5-F1
#
_cell.length_a   1.000
_cell.length_b   1.000
_cell.length_c   1.000
_cell.angle_alpha   90.00
_cell.angle_beta   90.00
_cell.angle_gamma   90.00
#
_symmetry.space_group_name_H-M   'P 1'
#
loop_
_entity.id
_entity.type
_entity.pdbx_description
1 polymer ?
#
loop_
_entity_poly.entity_id
_entity_poly.type
_entity_poly.pdbx_seq_one_letter_code
_entity_poly.pdbx_strand_id
1 'polypeptide(L)'
;MPPMFLWELNPAESIFAPLHDETTLPQLPLSAEPGAALNFRHRAWWDSTRVDWDNCPAGAVAGNLTLQMGELPARFDHYIFCAVLQKGVSAQLAACVDGEWEDLGAPAIGDGSRLEIVRPIVGPASAMRMTFWATLSGAGLCNLRWWGVGDSALLAKLEEARPRYDAAWTGLIRPPSEWPEPKFARGLLFDEADLPALRSRAEHPGWSGHFAMLEERARQSLGRNPEAEIGDYLPWSDYRYLREREKGREPWMAEPVLCALVGLVRDDQTLMRHALRYLMSFVHTTHWCQSAESRVRGNVWDQRCFLEEMAVTTCALVADMLWFALTDRARELVKLAIWDKGLSIIQRDMVKWEYVYHINQGPWFCRARILGGLLLESDWPRMCPYIERAYVDMQEGMDHYLLPDGGVDEGVGYFSVTLQAVLPGLMAYARARGKEMREVLPERLARSGNFVAVMSAMRPASVLLDGDNSNECFTGDAIALLAAFYPDDVYKRIAKGTLLQARGSTYYRQYMVDGPFAFIAAPLELPEPECIVPEFGRLPHTGAITSRRQLAPDREVRLHMSGCKARASHTHFDKGAFTLELNDVPVLIDRGVMRYDDIRHLLLKRTDLHNVLTPVREDGTFPGQALPEVPVIPDGHGDARQFHAAIDLSHVWRESMSRCNRTLDSEQPGRFVVGDSGELVERMALVFHLHSRSKWRIQAAEHRAVLELPGWRLTVLAPWAASIMQGEDLVDHRLEPVWHLQIRAPRCTSFDLKTEFVVEMT
;
A
#
# COMPACT_ATOMS: atom_id res chain seq x y z
N MET A 1 32.20 10.40 30.54
CA MET A 1 31.91 10.50 29.09
C MET A 1 31.10 11.77 28.85
N PRO A 2 31.09 12.41 27.66
CA PRO A 2 30.16 13.51 27.42
C PRO A 2 28.71 13.03 27.60
N PRO A 3 27.79 13.92 28.01
CA PRO A 3 26.38 13.56 28.15
C PRO A 3 25.82 13.14 26.79
N MET A 4 25.01 12.08 26.78
CA MET A 4 24.36 11.63 25.57
C MET A 4 23.25 12.61 25.18
N PHE A 5 23.19 13.00 23.90
CA PHE A 5 22.05 13.76 23.41
C PHE A 5 20.81 12.85 23.38
N LEU A 6 19.70 13.36 23.92
CA LEU A 6 18.45 12.62 24.01
C LEU A 6 17.34 13.37 23.27
N TRP A 7 16.66 12.66 22.38
CA TRP A 7 15.47 13.15 21.70
C TRP A 7 14.23 12.70 22.48
N GLU A 8 13.51 13.66 23.08
CA GLU A 8 12.35 13.37 23.93
C GLU A 8 11.16 12.88 23.10
N LEU A 9 10.67 11.67 23.41
CA LEU A 9 9.41 11.12 22.87
C LEU A 9 8.22 11.62 23.68
N ASN A 10 8.36 11.55 24.99
CA ASN A 10 7.45 12.08 26.00
C ASN A 10 8.26 12.27 27.31
N PRO A 11 7.69 12.85 28.38
CA PRO A 11 8.46 13.10 29.59
C PRO A 11 9.10 11.85 30.23
N ALA A 12 8.58 10.65 29.99
CA ALA A 12 9.08 9.38 30.53
C ALA A 12 10.05 8.63 29.60
N GLU A 13 10.05 8.88 28.29
CA GLU A 13 10.80 8.12 27.30
C GLU A 13 11.63 9.02 26.39
N SER A 14 12.83 8.58 26.01
CA SER A 14 13.71 9.33 25.12
C SER A 14 14.50 8.41 24.19
N ILE A 15 14.77 8.87 22.98
CA ILE A 15 15.60 8.20 21.99
C ILE A 15 17.05 8.69 22.18
N PHE A 16 18.01 7.78 22.11
CA PHE A 16 19.44 8.11 22.06
C PHE A 16 20.09 7.69 20.72
N ALA A 17 19.40 6.88 19.93
CA ALA A 17 19.81 6.52 18.57
C ALA A 17 18.60 6.53 17.62
N PRO A 18 18.30 7.65 16.94
CA PRO A 18 17.20 7.74 15.97
C PRO A 18 17.62 7.11 14.64
N LEU A 19 17.71 5.78 14.59
CA LEU A 19 18.14 5.02 13.42
C LEU A 19 17.23 5.17 12.19
N HIS A 20 16.06 5.81 12.35
CA HIS A 20 15.11 6.15 11.30
C HIS A 20 15.35 7.52 10.66
N ASP A 21 16.15 8.39 11.30
CA ASP A 21 16.43 9.74 10.81
C ASP A 21 17.73 9.73 9.99
N GLU A 22 17.58 9.81 8.67
CA GLU A 22 18.70 9.84 7.71
C GLU A 22 19.67 11.02 7.92
N THR A 23 19.21 12.10 8.56
CA THR A 23 20.04 13.30 8.80
C THR A 23 20.91 13.15 10.05
N THR A 24 20.41 12.38 11.03
CA THR A 24 21.10 12.14 12.31
C THR A 24 21.97 10.88 12.25
N LEU A 25 21.55 9.84 11.54
CA LEU A 25 22.26 8.55 11.48
C LEU A 25 23.76 8.67 11.15
N PRO A 26 24.23 9.48 10.17
CA PRO A 26 25.65 9.60 9.86
C PRO A 26 26.50 10.21 10.99
N GLN A 27 25.85 10.84 11.98
CA GLN A 27 26.50 11.48 13.12
C GLN A 27 26.56 10.55 14.34
N LEU A 28 25.88 9.40 14.30
CA LEU A 28 25.92 8.42 15.37
C LEU A 28 27.24 7.65 15.31
N PRO A 29 27.89 7.37 16.46
CA PRO A 29 29.10 6.55 16.53
C PRO A 29 28.75 5.06 16.40
N LEU A 30 28.14 4.71 15.26
CA LEU A 30 27.63 3.39 14.92
C LEU A 30 28.65 2.68 14.01
N SER A 31 29.03 1.45 14.36
CA SER A 31 29.90 0.59 13.55
C SER A 31 29.23 -0.75 13.27
N ALA A 32 29.60 -1.38 12.16
CA ALA A 32 29.14 -2.70 11.77
C ALA A 32 30.32 -3.63 11.52
N GLU A 33 30.23 -4.87 12.00
CA GLU A 33 31.25 -5.90 11.83
C GLU A 33 30.61 -7.15 11.22
N PRO A 34 31.06 -7.64 10.04
CA PRO A 34 30.50 -8.82 9.42
C PRO A 34 30.87 -10.10 10.20
N GLY A 35 29.94 -11.06 10.23
CA GLY A 35 30.16 -12.42 10.71
C GLY A 35 30.40 -13.39 9.56
N ALA A 36 29.68 -14.52 9.58
CA ALA A 36 29.72 -15.54 8.53
C ALA A 36 28.82 -15.22 7.31
N ALA A 37 28.07 -14.12 7.34
CA ALA A 37 27.19 -13.76 6.24
C ALA A 37 27.97 -13.18 5.04
N LEU A 38 27.54 -13.58 3.85
CA LEU A 38 27.99 -13.00 2.59
C LEU A 38 27.39 -11.61 2.41
N ASN A 39 28.26 -10.62 2.21
CA ASN A 39 27.92 -9.22 1.99
C ASN A 39 27.01 -8.62 3.08
N PHE A 40 27.37 -8.80 4.36
CA PHE A 40 26.69 -8.13 5.47
C PHE A 40 26.85 -6.61 5.34
N ARG A 41 25.72 -5.89 5.26
CA ARG A 41 25.66 -4.45 5.00
C ARG A 41 24.68 -3.78 5.96
N HIS A 42 24.95 -2.52 6.28
CA HIS A 42 23.93 -1.62 6.82
C HIS A 42 23.87 -0.35 5.97
N ARG A 43 22.67 0.22 5.83
CA ARG A 43 22.43 1.39 4.99
C ARG A 43 21.28 2.22 5.54
N ALA A 44 21.43 3.53 5.47
CA ALA A 44 20.36 4.48 5.75
C ALA A 44 19.20 4.24 4.78
N TRP A 45 17.99 4.34 5.30
CA TRP A 45 16.76 4.39 4.55
C TRP A 45 15.89 5.52 5.13
N TRP A 46 14.91 5.99 4.37
CA TRP A 46 14.14 7.18 4.75
C TRP A 46 13.39 7.05 6.08
N ASP A 47 13.13 5.82 6.55
CA ASP A 47 12.41 5.54 7.81
C ASP A 47 13.11 4.53 8.72
N SER A 48 14.32 4.09 8.38
CA SER A 48 15.03 3.04 9.13
C SER A 48 16.51 2.96 8.75
N THR A 49 17.28 2.27 9.58
CA THR A 49 18.58 1.71 9.18
C THR A 49 18.36 0.27 8.79
N ARG A 50 18.55 -0.06 7.50
CA ARG A 50 18.43 -1.42 7.00
C ARG A 50 19.71 -2.19 7.23
N VAL A 51 19.60 -3.41 7.75
CA VAL A 51 20.68 -4.39 7.87
C VAL A 51 20.32 -5.59 7.01
N ASP A 52 21.18 -5.96 6.06
CA ASP A 52 20.92 -7.07 5.14
C ASP A 52 22.19 -7.85 4.75
N TRP A 53 21.97 -9.08 4.29
CA TRP A 53 23.01 -9.96 3.74
C TRP A 53 22.43 -10.90 2.67
N ASP A 54 23.28 -11.37 1.76
CA ASP A 54 22.86 -12.18 0.60
C ASP A 54 22.71 -13.67 0.94
N ASN A 55 23.54 -14.18 1.85
CA ASN A 55 23.47 -15.56 2.35
C ASN A 55 24.16 -15.70 3.72
N CYS A 56 23.66 -16.55 4.60
CA CYS A 56 24.30 -16.92 5.86
C CYS A 56 23.93 -18.37 6.23
N PRO A 57 24.86 -19.21 6.72
CA PRO A 57 24.53 -20.54 7.21
C PRO A 57 23.59 -20.51 8.42
N ALA A 58 22.65 -21.45 8.50
CA ALA A 58 21.81 -21.64 9.68
C ALA A 58 22.65 -21.85 10.95
N GLY A 59 22.29 -21.16 12.02
CA GLY A 59 22.98 -21.16 13.31
C GLY A 59 24.21 -20.26 13.38
N ALA A 60 24.57 -19.53 12.32
CA ALA A 60 25.74 -18.66 12.31
C ALA A 60 25.40 -17.19 12.62
N VAL A 61 26.38 -16.47 13.16
CA VAL A 61 26.31 -15.01 13.32
C VAL A 61 26.43 -14.37 11.93
N ALA A 62 25.44 -13.60 11.53
CA ALA A 62 25.48 -12.82 10.30
C ALA A 62 26.38 -11.59 10.43
N GLY A 63 26.29 -10.88 11.55
CA GLY A 63 27.12 -9.71 11.86
C GLY A 63 26.68 -9.00 13.13
N ASN A 64 27.44 -7.96 13.50
CA ASN A 64 27.21 -7.13 14.68
C ASN A 64 27.01 -5.67 14.28
N LEU A 65 26.18 -4.96 15.04
CA LEU A 65 26.06 -3.51 15.00
C LEU A 65 26.33 -2.95 16.41
N THR A 66 27.29 -2.03 16.53
CA THR A 66 27.74 -1.48 17.80
C THR A 66 27.60 0.04 17.80
N LEU A 67 26.97 0.60 18.85
CA LEU A 67 26.84 2.04 19.07
C LEU A 67 27.61 2.45 20.32
N GLN A 68 28.55 3.39 20.20
CA GLN A 68 29.18 4.00 21.38
C GLN A 68 28.21 4.98 22.07
N MET A 69 28.18 4.98 23.39
CA MET A 69 27.25 5.79 24.17
C MET A 69 27.94 6.84 25.03
N GLY A 70 27.23 7.95 25.25
CA GLY A 70 27.55 8.92 26.29
C GLY A 70 26.90 8.53 27.63
N GLU A 71 27.03 9.41 28.62
CA GLU A 71 26.36 9.22 29.91
C GLU A 71 24.84 9.44 29.80
N LEU A 72 24.06 8.52 30.37
CA LEU A 72 22.60 8.58 30.45
C LEU A 72 22.14 9.14 31.80
N PRO A 73 21.04 9.92 31.86
CA PRO A 73 20.46 10.36 33.12
C PRO A 73 20.03 9.19 34.01
N ALA A 74 20.36 9.25 35.31
CA ALA A 74 20.09 8.19 36.30
C ALA A 74 18.60 7.90 36.56
N ARG A 75 17.67 8.69 36.00
CA ARG A 75 16.23 8.50 36.15
C ARG A 75 15.66 7.33 35.34
N PHE A 76 16.36 6.92 34.28
CA PHE A 76 15.90 5.86 33.41
C PHE A 76 16.23 4.49 34.01
N ASP A 77 15.32 3.54 33.88
CA ASP A 77 15.43 2.19 34.46
C ASP A 77 15.44 1.06 33.40
N HIS A 78 15.13 1.37 32.13
CA HIS A 78 15.19 0.40 31.03
C HIS A 78 15.65 1.01 29.69
N TYR A 79 16.26 0.15 28.87
CA TYR A 79 16.50 0.36 27.45
C TYR A 79 15.30 -0.13 26.63
N ILE A 80 15.07 0.52 25.49
CA ILE A 80 14.04 0.15 24.50
C ILE A 80 14.71 0.08 23.13
N PHE A 81 14.63 -1.07 22.46
CA PHE A 81 15.16 -1.25 21.11
C PHE A 81 14.01 -1.52 20.14
N CYS A 82 13.78 -0.61 19.20
CA CYS A 82 12.75 -0.75 18.19
C CYS A 82 13.34 -1.24 16.86
N ALA A 83 12.86 -2.39 16.38
CA ALA A 83 13.33 -3.04 15.16
C ALA A 83 12.21 -3.81 14.43
N VAL A 84 12.47 -4.24 13.21
CA VAL A 84 11.71 -5.24 12.44
C VAL A 84 12.71 -6.31 12.05
N LEU A 85 12.52 -7.53 12.55
CA LEU A 85 13.42 -8.66 12.28
C LEU A 85 12.71 -9.66 11.38
N GLN A 86 13.30 -10.03 10.24
CA GLN A 86 12.73 -11.04 9.34
C GLN A 86 12.59 -12.40 10.04
N LYS A 87 11.54 -13.14 9.71
CA LYS A 87 11.40 -14.55 10.09
C LYS A 87 12.59 -15.37 9.61
N GLY A 88 13.26 -16.06 10.52
CA GLY A 88 14.52 -16.75 10.23
C GLY A 88 15.77 -15.99 10.71
N VAL A 89 15.59 -14.85 11.38
CA VAL A 89 16.65 -14.07 12.02
C VAL A 89 16.35 -13.94 13.51
N SER A 90 17.38 -13.99 14.36
CA SER A 90 17.30 -13.54 15.75
C SER A 90 18.35 -12.47 16.06
N ALA A 91 18.08 -11.63 17.06
CA ALA A 91 18.96 -10.55 17.49
C ALA A 91 19.25 -10.64 18.99
N GLN A 92 20.53 -10.73 19.36
CA GLN A 92 21.01 -10.66 20.74
C GLN A 92 21.43 -9.23 21.07
N LEU A 93 21.03 -8.72 22.23
CA LEU A 93 21.33 -7.37 22.69
C LEU A 93 22.30 -7.42 23.87
N ALA A 94 23.35 -6.61 23.83
CA ALA A 94 24.34 -6.51 24.89
C ALA A 94 24.74 -5.06 25.17
N ALA A 95 25.11 -4.79 26.42
CA ALA A 95 25.67 -3.51 26.86
C ALA A 95 27.13 -3.69 27.30
N CYS A 96 27.97 -2.69 27.05
CA CYS A 96 29.35 -2.67 27.55
C CYS A 96 29.40 -1.93 28.89
N VAL A 97 29.55 -2.65 29.99
CA VAL A 97 29.62 -2.11 31.36
C VAL A 97 31.02 -2.37 31.89
N ASP A 98 31.70 -1.31 32.36
CA ASP A 98 33.08 -1.39 32.85
C ASP A 98 34.09 -2.04 31.88
N GLY A 99 33.80 -1.98 30.57
CA GLY A 99 34.64 -2.54 29.50
C GLY A 99 34.29 -3.99 29.11
N GLU A 100 33.38 -4.64 29.83
CA GLU A 100 32.91 -6.00 29.56
C GLU A 100 31.53 -5.98 28.92
N TRP A 101 31.28 -6.94 28.02
CA TRP A 101 29.99 -7.06 27.36
C TRP A 101 29.06 -7.99 28.13
N GLU A 102 27.94 -7.44 28.57
CA GLU A 102 26.88 -8.18 29.26
C GLU A 102 25.64 -8.30 28.37
N ASP A 103 25.13 -9.52 28.23
CA ASP A 103 23.86 -9.76 27.55
C ASP A 103 22.70 -9.17 28.34
N LEU A 104 21.85 -8.39 27.66
CA LEU A 104 20.72 -7.72 28.29
C LEU A 104 19.51 -8.64 28.47
N GLY A 105 19.56 -9.89 28.00
CA GLY A 105 18.48 -10.87 28.12
C GLY A 105 18.49 -11.88 26.97
N ALA A 106 17.41 -12.63 26.81
CA ALA A 106 17.28 -13.59 25.71
C ALA A 106 17.23 -12.91 24.32
N PRO A 107 17.68 -13.59 23.25
CA PRO A 107 17.57 -13.08 21.89
C PRO A 107 16.12 -12.79 21.50
N ALA A 108 15.91 -11.69 20.77
CA ALA A 108 14.65 -11.42 20.10
C ALA A 108 14.56 -12.26 18.82
N ILE A 109 13.43 -12.94 18.60
CA ILE A 109 13.20 -13.76 17.41
C ILE A 109 12.36 -12.94 16.42
N GLY A 110 12.78 -12.89 15.16
CA GLY A 110 12.05 -12.20 14.11
C GLY A 110 10.83 -12.98 13.65
N ASP A 111 9.72 -12.26 13.48
CA ASP A 111 8.49 -12.73 12.88
C ASP A 111 8.14 -11.98 11.58
N GLY A 112 8.95 -10.98 11.20
CA GLY A 112 8.74 -10.10 10.06
C GLY A 112 7.99 -8.80 10.37
N SER A 113 7.53 -8.62 11.61
CA SER A 113 6.81 -7.43 12.08
C SER A 113 7.68 -6.56 12.99
N ARG A 114 7.20 -5.34 13.27
CA ARG A 114 7.85 -4.41 14.21
C ARG A 114 7.81 -4.97 15.63
N LEU A 115 8.85 -4.74 16.42
CA LEU A 115 8.94 -5.10 17.82
C LEU A 115 9.68 -4.02 18.63
N GLU A 116 9.25 -3.83 19.87
CA GLU A 116 9.99 -3.07 20.89
C GLU A 116 10.52 -4.00 21.98
N ILE A 117 11.84 -4.12 22.05
CA ILE A 117 12.52 -4.98 23.01
C ILE A 117 12.89 -4.13 24.22
N VAL A 118 12.21 -4.35 25.35
CA VAL A 118 12.48 -3.64 26.60
C VAL A 118 13.42 -4.47 27.46
N ARG A 119 14.49 -3.86 27.99
CA ARG A 119 15.50 -4.50 28.85
C ARG A 119 15.90 -3.61 30.03
N PRO A 120 16.08 -4.14 31.24
CA PRO A 120 16.50 -3.34 32.39
C PRO A 120 17.90 -2.74 32.17
N ILE A 121 18.14 -1.56 32.74
CA ILE A 121 19.48 -0.97 32.80
C ILE A 121 20.25 -1.64 33.93
N VAL A 122 21.33 -2.34 33.59
CA VAL A 122 22.18 -3.08 34.54
C VAL A 122 23.29 -2.22 35.15
N GLY A 123 23.65 -1.11 34.50
CA GLY A 123 24.71 -0.20 34.92
C GLY A 123 24.99 0.89 33.86
N PRO A 124 25.93 1.81 34.14
CA PRO A 124 26.34 2.86 33.19
C PRO A 124 27.09 2.23 32.00
N ALA A 125 26.37 2.00 30.91
CA ALA A 125 26.94 1.39 29.71
C ALA A 125 27.70 2.41 28.86
N SER A 126 28.88 2.02 28.37
CA SER A 126 29.71 2.81 27.44
C SER A 126 29.38 2.53 25.96
N ALA A 127 28.74 1.40 25.67
CA ALA A 127 28.33 1.02 24.32
C ALA A 127 27.15 0.03 24.34
N MET A 128 26.45 -0.07 23.21
CA MET A 128 25.39 -1.03 22.94
C MET A 128 25.72 -1.85 21.71
N ARG A 129 25.34 -3.13 21.71
CA ARG A 129 25.54 -4.02 20.56
C ARG A 129 24.31 -4.86 20.28
N MET A 130 23.98 -4.98 18.99
CA MET A 130 23.01 -5.93 18.47
C MET A 130 23.72 -6.94 17.56
N THR A 131 23.67 -8.22 17.91
CA THR A 131 24.25 -9.34 17.14
C THR A 131 23.15 -10.09 16.41
N PHE A 132 23.25 -10.20 15.09
CA PHE A 132 22.27 -10.88 14.24
C PHE A 132 22.68 -12.33 13.98
N TRP A 133 21.77 -13.26 14.18
CA TRP A 133 21.94 -14.69 13.89
C TRP A 133 20.97 -15.13 12.80
N ALA A 134 21.45 -15.94 11.85
CA ALA A 134 20.60 -16.61 10.89
C ALA A 134 20.08 -17.91 11.52
N THR A 135 18.78 -18.01 11.82
CA THR A 135 18.19 -19.27 12.32
C THR A 135 17.83 -20.21 11.18
N LEU A 136 17.75 -19.70 9.96
CA LEU A 136 17.61 -20.45 8.71
C LEU A 136 18.71 -20.01 7.74
N SER A 137 19.14 -20.91 6.87
CA SER A 137 20.11 -20.55 5.83
C SER A 137 19.48 -19.62 4.79
N GLY A 138 20.22 -18.62 4.33
CA GLY A 138 19.80 -17.74 3.23
C GLY A 138 19.99 -16.25 3.51
N ALA A 139 19.36 -15.44 2.66
CA ALA A 139 19.36 -13.98 2.80
C ALA A 139 18.57 -13.54 4.04
N GLY A 140 19.01 -12.45 4.65
CA GLY A 140 18.31 -11.83 5.77
C GLY A 140 18.21 -10.33 5.63
N LEU A 141 17.12 -9.78 6.16
CA LEU A 141 16.75 -8.38 6.09
C LEU A 141 16.13 -7.95 7.42
N CYS A 142 16.66 -6.89 8.01
CA CYS A 142 16.14 -6.27 9.23
C CYS A 142 16.08 -4.76 9.04
N ASN A 143 15.09 -4.10 9.66
CA ASN A 143 15.02 -2.64 9.72
C ASN A 143 15.10 -2.19 11.18
N LEU A 144 16.08 -1.35 11.50
CA LEU A 144 16.21 -0.75 12.83
C LEU A 144 15.56 0.63 12.82
N ARG A 145 14.72 0.92 13.81
CA ARG A 145 13.95 2.17 13.88
C ARG A 145 14.59 3.16 14.85
N TRP A 146 14.73 2.80 16.13
CA TRP A 146 15.38 3.65 17.12
C TRP A 146 15.73 2.86 18.36
N TRP A 147 16.77 3.31 19.08
CA TRP A 147 17.09 2.84 20.43
C TRP A 147 16.93 3.98 21.42
N GLY A 148 16.37 3.66 22.58
CA GLY A 148 15.97 4.65 23.58
C GLY A 148 15.99 4.09 25.00
N VAL A 149 15.52 4.93 25.91
CA VAL A 149 15.45 4.68 27.34
C VAL A 149 14.10 5.13 27.88
N GLY A 150 13.67 4.54 28.99
CA GLY A 150 12.44 4.93 29.66
C GLY A 150 12.53 4.92 31.18
N ASP A 151 11.61 5.65 31.81
CA ASP A 151 11.35 5.72 33.24
C ASP A 151 9.96 5.09 33.48
N SER A 152 9.94 3.82 33.90
CA SER A 152 8.67 3.07 34.05
C SER A 152 7.75 3.70 35.09
N ALA A 153 8.29 4.26 36.17
CA ALA A 153 7.50 4.87 37.23
C ALA A 153 6.83 6.17 36.78
N LEU A 154 7.52 7.00 36.00
CA LEU A 154 6.94 8.20 35.42
C LEU A 154 5.91 7.88 34.34
N LEU A 155 6.18 6.88 33.49
CA LEU A 155 5.22 6.45 32.47
C LEU A 155 3.89 6.03 33.09
N ALA A 156 3.93 5.20 34.14
CA ALA A 156 2.72 4.77 34.85
C ALA A 156 1.93 5.96 35.45
N LYS A 157 2.62 6.95 36.02
CA LYS A 157 1.97 8.17 36.54
C LYS A 157 1.32 9.00 35.44
N LEU A 158 1.96 9.12 34.28
CA LEU A 158 1.38 9.84 33.14
C LEU A 158 0.15 9.11 32.59
N GLU A 159 0.17 7.78 32.54
CA GLU A 159 -0.97 6.97 32.13
C GLU A 159 -2.15 7.08 33.11
N GLU A 160 -1.89 7.06 34.42
CA GLU A 160 -2.91 7.23 35.46
C GLU A 160 -3.54 8.64 35.43
N ALA A 161 -2.75 9.66 35.10
CA ALA A 161 -3.20 11.05 35.01
C ALA A 161 -4.01 11.38 33.73
N ARG A 162 -4.16 10.43 32.79
CA ARG A 162 -4.92 10.67 31.55
C ARG A 162 -6.38 11.02 31.85
N PRO A 163 -6.93 12.08 31.22
CA PRO A 163 -8.34 12.42 31.36
C PRO A 163 -9.24 11.25 30.93
N ARG A 164 -10.31 11.01 31.70
CA ARG A 164 -11.37 10.07 31.33
C ARG A 164 -12.57 10.84 30.81
N TYR A 165 -13.12 10.37 29.70
CA TYR A 165 -14.25 11.00 29.04
C TYR A 165 -15.50 10.13 29.18
N ASP A 166 -16.65 10.78 29.32
CA ASP A 166 -17.95 10.11 29.34
C ASP A 166 -18.63 10.17 27.97
N ALA A 167 -19.51 9.22 27.69
CA ALA A 167 -20.28 9.13 26.45
C ALA A 167 -21.42 10.16 26.35
N ALA A 168 -21.67 10.95 27.39
CA ALA A 168 -22.69 11.99 27.36
C ALA A 168 -22.20 13.19 26.55
N TRP A 169 -20.91 13.54 26.67
CA TRP A 169 -20.27 14.72 26.08
C TRP A 169 -21.08 16.00 26.34
N THR A 170 -21.51 16.14 27.60
CA THR A 170 -22.39 17.22 28.04
C THR A 170 -21.78 18.58 27.71
N GLY A 171 -22.57 19.45 27.07
CA GLY A 171 -22.13 20.77 26.64
C GLY A 171 -21.34 20.79 25.32
N LEU A 172 -21.12 19.63 24.69
CA LEU A 172 -20.56 19.53 23.34
C LEU A 172 -21.57 18.96 22.34
N ILE A 173 -22.21 17.83 22.69
CA ILE A 173 -23.28 17.20 21.91
C ILE A 173 -24.64 17.57 22.53
N ARG A 174 -25.60 18.03 21.72
CA ARG A 174 -26.97 18.28 22.18
C ARG A 174 -27.65 16.96 22.55
N PRO A 175 -28.52 16.90 23.57
CA PRO A 175 -29.38 15.75 23.81
C PRO A 175 -30.22 15.43 22.56
N PRO A 176 -30.42 14.15 22.18
CA PRO A 176 -31.21 13.80 20.98
C PRO A 176 -32.64 14.37 20.98
N SER A 177 -33.25 14.50 22.16
CA SER A 177 -34.57 15.14 22.34
C SER A 177 -34.61 16.63 21.98
N GLU A 178 -33.44 17.28 21.87
CA GLU A 178 -33.28 18.69 21.52
C GLU A 178 -32.75 18.89 20.10
N TRP A 179 -32.59 17.82 19.32
CA TRP A 179 -32.10 17.94 17.95
C TRP A 179 -33.18 18.59 17.08
N PRO A 180 -32.84 19.68 16.36
CA PRO A 180 -33.73 20.22 15.34
C PRO A 180 -33.75 19.30 14.12
N GLU A 181 -34.57 19.64 13.12
CA GLU A 181 -34.49 19.04 11.80
C GLU A 181 -33.05 19.02 11.27
N PRO A 182 -32.63 17.96 10.56
CA PRO A 182 -31.30 17.86 10.02
C PRO A 182 -30.92 19.13 9.26
N LYS A 183 -29.80 19.73 9.67
CA LYS A 183 -29.19 20.86 8.99
C LYS A 183 -27.69 20.67 8.90
N PHE A 184 -27.19 20.61 7.68
CA PHE A 184 -25.78 20.41 7.37
C PHE A 184 -25.03 21.72 7.59
N ALA A 185 -23.71 21.62 7.80
CA ALA A 185 -22.87 22.82 7.89
C ALA A 185 -22.82 23.54 6.54
N ARG A 186 -22.60 22.76 5.48
CA ARG A 186 -22.43 23.23 4.10
C ARG A 186 -23.07 22.31 3.06
N GLY A 187 -23.19 21.02 3.36
CA GLY A 187 -23.61 20.00 2.40
C GLY A 187 -22.47 19.67 1.44
N LEU A 188 -21.37 19.12 1.96
CA LEU A 188 -20.13 18.87 1.22
C LEU A 188 -20.33 17.89 0.06
N LEU A 189 -20.93 16.73 0.32
CA LEU A 189 -21.18 15.70 -0.71
C LEU A 189 -22.65 15.61 -1.11
N PHE A 190 -23.54 15.90 -0.16
CA PHE A 190 -24.99 15.92 -0.29
C PHE A 190 -25.54 16.85 0.81
N ASP A 191 -26.81 17.25 0.70
CA ASP A 191 -27.48 18.07 1.71
C ASP A 191 -28.87 17.53 2.08
N GLU A 192 -29.66 18.33 2.79
CA GLU A 192 -30.99 17.96 3.26
C GLU A 192 -31.94 17.61 2.10
N ALA A 193 -31.80 18.28 0.95
CA ALA A 193 -32.67 18.07 -0.20
C ALA A 193 -32.38 16.73 -0.91
N ASP A 194 -31.18 16.18 -0.72
CA ASP A 194 -30.75 14.92 -1.30
C ASP A 194 -31.25 13.69 -0.47
N LEU A 195 -31.63 13.89 0.81
CA LEU A 195 -32.02 12.79 1.71
C LEU A 195 -33.18 11.91 1.19
N PRO A 196 -34.27 12.45 0.62
CA PRO A 196 -35.34 11.61 0.08
C PRO A 196 -34.87 10.67 -1.04
N ALA A 197 -33.96 11.14 -1.91
CA ALA A 197 -33.40 10.32 -2.98
C ALA A 197 -32.49 9.23 -2.44
N LEU A 198 -31.64 9.54 -1.45
CA LEU A 198 -30.78 8.55 -0.78
C LEU A 198 -31.61 7.49 -0.04
N ARG A 199 -32.71 7.88 0.61
CA ARG A 199 -33.68 6.97 1.23
C ARG A 199 -34.30 6.02 0.22
N SER A 200 -34.76 6.55 -0.92
CA SER A 200 -35.28 5.71 -2.00
C SER A 200 -34.22 4.77 -2.57
N ARG A 201 -32.97 5.22 -2.66
CA ARG A 201 -31.85 4.41 -3.16
C ARG A 201 -31.50 3.25 -2.24
N ALA A 202 -31.56 3.44 -0.92
CA ALA A 202 -31.32 2.39 0.06
C ALA A 202 -32.26 1.18 -0.11
N GLU A 203 -33.46 1.39 -0.65
CA GLU A 203 -34.45 0.35 -0.93
C GLU A 203 -34.38 -0.20 -2.37
N HIS A 204 -33.58 0.43 -3.24
CA HIS A 204 -33.50 0.03 -4.65
C HIS A 204 -32.81 -1.34 -4.81
N PRO A 205 -33.32 -2.27 -5.63
CA PRO A 205 -32.73 -3.61 -5.78
C PRO A 205 -31.25 -3.61 -6.20
N GLY A 206 -30.82 -2.61 -6.97
CA GLY A 206 -29.41 -2.45 -7.37
C GLY A 206 -28.48 -1.98 -6.25
N TRP A 207 -29.01 -1.44 -5.15
CA TRP A 207 -28.25 -0.75 -4.10
C TRP A 207 -28.52 -1.24 -2.68
N SER A 208 -29.64 -1.93 -2.44
CA SER A 208 -30.05 -2.35 -1.10
C SER A 208 -29.06 -3.28 -0.44
N GLY A 209 -28.44 -4.22 -1.17
CA GLY A 209 -27.38 -5.08 -0.61
C GLY A 209 -26.09 -4.32 -0.30
N HIS A 210 -25.71 -3.33 -1.13
CA HIS A 210 -24.56 -2.47 -0.85
C HIS A 210 -24.82 -1.62 0.40
N PHE A 211 -26.00 -1.00 0.50
CA PHE A 211 -26.40 -0.22 1.66
C PHE A 211 -26.53 -1.07 2.92
N ALA A 212 -27.02 -2.32 2.82
CA ALA A 212 -27.09 -3.25 3.94
C ALA A 212 -25.70 -3.54 4.53
N MET A 213 -24.65 -3.64 3.72
CA MET A 213 -23.27 -3.78 4.20
C MET A 213 -22.78 -2.54 4.95
N LEU A 214 -23.14 -1.33 4.47
CA LEU A 214 -22.85 -0.08 5.19
C LEU A 214 -23.58 -0.03 6.52
N GLU A 215 -24.87 -0.38 6.53
CA GLU A 215 -25.72 -0.40 7.71
C GLU A 215 -25.24 -1.44 8.73
N GLU A 216 -24.89 -2.65 8.30
CA GLU A 216 -24.34 -3.69 9.16
C GLU A 216 -23.07 -3.20 9.86
N ARG A 217 -22.12 -2.63 9.11
CA ARG A 217 -20.87 -2.10 9.68
C ARG A 217 -21.11 -0.94 10.64
N ALA A 218 -22.02 -0.03 10.30
CA ALA A 218 -22.40 1.07 11.19
C ALA A 218 -23.01 0.54 12.51
N ARG A 219 -23.91 -0.44 12.43
CA ARG A 219 -24.54 -1.04 13.62
C ARG A 219 -23.57 -1.86 14.45
N GLN A 220 -22.66 -2.61 13.84
CA GLN A 220 -21.60 -3.33 14.56
C GLN A 220 -20.74 -2.37 15.40
N SER A 221 -20.47 -1.16 14.88
CA SER A 221 -19.67 -0.16 15.60
C SER A 221 -20.30 0.31 16.91
N LEU A 222 -21.63 0.20 17.10
CA LEU A 222 -22.31 0.55 18.35
C LEU A 222 -21.83 -0.27 19.56
N GLY A 223 -21.24 -1.45 19.33
CA GLY A 223 -20.60 -2.26 20.37
C GLY A 223 -19.30 -1.67 20.91
N ARG A 224 -18.77 -0.63 20.27
CA ARG A 224 -17.51 0.02 20.65
C ARG A 224 -17.73 1.22 21.55
N ASN A 225 -16.76 1.47 22.42
CA ASN A 225 -16.72 2.65 23.28
C ASN A 225 -15.57 3.58 22.84
N PRO A 226 -15.81 4.54 21.92
CA PRO A 226 -14.72 5.37 21.37
C PRO A 226 -13.98 6.20 22.41
N GLU A 227 -14.66 6.61 23.49
CA GLU A 227 -14.07 7.41 24.57
C GLU A 227 -12.97 6.64 25.33
N ALA A 228 -13.05 5.31 25.38
CA ALA A 228 -12.03 4.47 26.01
C ALA A 228 -10.73 4.37 25.21
N GLU A 229 -10.74 4.84 23.95
CA GLU A 229 -9.62 4.74 23.03
C GLU A 229 -8.92 6.09 22.81
N ILE A 230 -9.38 7.14 23.48
CA ILE A 230 -8.72 8.45 23.48
C ILE A 230 -7.36 8.31 24.14
N GLY A 231 -6.31 8.63 23.37
CA GLY A 231 -4.93 8.58 23.82
C GLY A 231 -4.09 9.67 23.15
N ASP A 232 -2.78 9.42 23.09
CA ASP A 232 -1.86 10.34 22.41
C ASP A 232 -2.02 10.27 20.88
N TYR A 233 -2.35 9.08 20.37
CA TYR A 233 -2.47 8.79 18.94
C TYR A 233 -3.78 8.07 18.65
N LEU A 234 -4.26 8.21 17.42
CA LEU A 234 -5.45 7.52 16.94
C LEU A 234 -5.17 6.01 16.75
N PRO A 235 -6.15 5.13 17.05
CA PRO A 235 -6.04 3.70 16.76
C PRO A 235 -5.74 3.42 15.29
N TRP A 236 -4.78 2.53 15.05
CA TRP A 236 -4.29 2.24 13.71
C TRP A 236 -3.82 0.79 13.57
N SER A 237 -3.85 0.27 12.34
CA SER A 237 -3.50 -1.12 12.04
C SER A 237 -2.33 -1.28 11.07
N ASP A 238 -1.66 -0.20 10.68
CA ASP A 238 -0.38 -0.25 9.96
C ASP A 238 0.77 -0.27 10.97
N TYR A 239 1.23 -1.45 11.35
CA TYR A 239 2.16 -1.60 12.47
C TYR A 239 3.60 -1.14 12.19
N ARG A 240 3.90 -0.55 11.02
CA ARG A 240 5.25 -0.06 10.71
C ARG A 240 5.75 1.00 11.69
N TYR A 241 4.84 1.82 12.23
CA TYR A 241 5.18 3.02 13.01
C TYR A 241 4.53 3.11 14.39
N LEU A 242 3.67 2.16 14.77
CA LEU A 242 3.06 2.13 16.10
C LEU A 242 4.05 1.63 17.15
N ARG A 243 3.92 2.15 18.37
CA ARG A 243 4.56 1.53 19.53
C ARG A 243 3.99 0.13 19.76
N GLU A 244 4.77 -0.79 20.30
CA GLU A 244 4.30 -2.17 20.56
C GLU A 244 3.06 -2.20 21.45
N ARG A 245 3.05 -1.34 22.49
CA ARG A 245 1.92 -1.18 23.43
C ARG A 245 0.65 -0.56 22.82
N GLU A 246 0.75 0.00 21.61
CA GLU A 246 -0.38 0.63 20.89
C GLU A 246 -1.03 -0.32 19.87
N LYS A 247 -0.42 -1.48 19.61
CA LYS A 247 -0.97 -2.50 18.72
C LYS A 247 -2.26 -3.12 19.25
N GLY A 248 -2.98 -3.80 18.36
CA GLY A 248 -4.20 -4.54 18.69
C GLY A 248 -5.45 -3.68 18.85
N ARG A 249 -5.35 -2.37 18.59
CA ARG A 249 -6.50 -1.46 18.53
C ARG A 249 -6.99 -1.39 17.08
N GLU A 250 -8.27 -1.67 16.86
CA GLU A 250 -8.85 -1.60 15.52
C GLU A 250 -8.96 -0.14 15.04
N PRO A 251 -8.65 0.21 13.79
CA PRO A 251 -8.93 1.55 13.29
C PRO A 251 -10.45 1.75 13.16
N TRP A 252 -10.89 3.02 13.21
CA TRP A 252 -12.30 3.37 13.05
C TRP A 252 -12.52 4.63 12.21
N MET A 253 -11.66 4.89 11.22
CA MET A 253 -11.75 6.14 10.44
C MET A 253 -13.04 6.23 9.63
N ALA A 254 -13.61 5.11 9.18
CA ALA A 254 -14.78 5.11 8.32
C ALA A 254 -16.10 4.98 9.08
N GLU A 255 -16.12 4.23 10.18
CA GLU A 255 -17.28 3.93 11.02
C GLU A 255 -18.09 5.19 11.40
N PRO A 256 -17.49 6.33 11.78
CA PRO A 256 -18.20 7.57 12.07
C PRO A 256 -18.96 8.11 10.85
N VAL A 257 -18.34 8.06 9.66
CA VAL A 257 -18.96 8.49 8.40
C VAL A 257 -20.15 7.58 8.06
N LEU A 258 -19.98 6.27 8.25
CA LEU A 258 -21.06 5.29 8.03
C LEU A 258 -22.22 5.51 9.01
N CYS A 259 -21.92 5.72 10.29
CA CYS A 259 -22.94 6.01 11.30
C CYS A 259 -23.71 7.29 10.99
N ALA A 260 -23.02 8.35 10.54
CA ALA A 260 -23.66 9.60 10.15
C ALA A 260 -24.57 9.40 8.92
N LEU A 261 -24.05 8.80 7.84
CA LEU A 261 -24.80 8.57 6.61
C LEU A 261 -26.01 7.65 6.84
N VAL A 262 -25.78 6.46 7.42
CA VAL A 262 -26.85 5.48 7.69
C VAL A 262 -27.85 6.07 8.68
N GLY A 263 -27.39 6.78 9.70
CA GLY A 263 -28.25 7.48 10.66
C GLY A 263 -29.20 8.47 10.00
N LEU A 264 -28.72 9.29 9.07
CA LEU A 264 -29.57 10.24 8.33
C LEU A 264 -30.53 9.56 7.34
N VAL A 265 -30.06 8.53 6.65
CA VAL A 265 -30.88 7.76 5.69
C VAL A 265 -31.98 6.99 6.43
N ARG A 266 -31.66 6.33 7.55
CA ARG A 266 -32.61 5.53 8.36
C ARG A 266 -33.37 6.34 9.40
N ASP A 267 -33.06 7.63 9.56
CA ASP A 267 -33.54 8.45 10.67
C ASP A 267 -33.24 7.83 12.05
N ASP A 268 -32.06 7.21 12.18
CA ASP A 268 -31.61 6.52 13.39
C ASP A 268 -30.72 7.44 14.24
N GLN A 269 -31.33 8.06 15.25
CA GLN A 269 -30.64 8.94 16.20
C GLN A 269 -29.54 8.24 16.99
N THR A 270 -29.62 6.92 17.17
CA THR A 270 -28.58 6.16 17.90
C THR A 270 -27.29 6.15 17.11
N LEU A 271 -27.37 5.86 15.81
CA LEU A 271 -26.21 5.90 14.91
C LEU A 271 -25.66 7.32 14.76
N MET A 272 -26.53 8.32 14.55
CA MET A 272 -26.10 9.73 14.49
C MET A 272 -25.37 10.15 15.77
N ARG A 273 -25.89 9.78 16.95
CA ARG A 273 -25.25 10.12 18.23
C ARG A 273 -23.92 9.41 18.38
N HIS A 274 -23.81 8.17 17.92
CA HIS A 274 -22.57 7.42 17.97
C HIS A 274 -21.49 8.01 17.05
N ALA A 275 -21.85 8.49 15.86
CA ALA A 275 -20.93 9.24 15.00
C ALA A 275 -20.38 10.50 15.71
N LEU A 276 -21.23 11.24 16.42
CA LEU A 276 -20.81 12.42 17.19
C LEU A 276 -19.88 12.08 18.36
N ARG A 277 -20.07 10.92 19.02
CA ARG A 277 -19.14 10.42 20.05
C ARG A 277 -17.74 10.17 19.49
N TYR A 278 -17.65 9.56 18.30
CA TYR A 278 -16.37 9.42 17.60
C TYR A 278 -15.77 10.79 17.23
N LEU A 279 -16.59 11.72 16.73
CA LEU A 279 -16.11 13.08 16.40
C LEU A 279 -15.49 13.76 17.62
N MET A 280 -16.13 13.67 18.80
CA MET A 280 -15.55 14.22 20.03
C MET A 280 -14.28 13.47 20.44
N SER A 281 -14.21 12.16 20.21
CA SER A 281 -13.00 11.37 20.47
C SER A 281 -11.83 11.79 19.57
N PHE A 282 -12.07 12.11 18.29
CA PHE A 282 -11.06 12.74 17.42
C PHE A 282 -10.61 14.09 17.97
N VAL A 283 -11.56 14.97 18.32
CA VAL A 283 -11.28 16.31 18.84
C VAL A 283 -10.42 16.25 20.11
N HIS A 284 -10.62 15.24 20.96
CA HIS A 284 -9.93 15.08 22.24
C HIS A 284 -8.68 14.17 22.21
N THR A 285 -8.42 13.46 21.11
CA THR A 285 -7.14 12.72 20.90
C THR A 285 -6.00 13.71 20.65
N THR A 286 -4.84 13.51 21.29
CA THR A 286 -3.76 14.52 21.29
C THR A 286 -3.20 14.78 19.89
N HIS A 287 -2.84 13.72 19.16
CA HIS A 287 -2.27 13.79 17.82
C HIS A 287 -3.04 12.88 16.86
N TRP A 288 -3.19 13.34 15.61
CA TRP A 288 -3.80 12.54 14.54
C TRP A 288 -2.78 11.76 13.70
N CYS A 289 -1.48 11.84 14.03
CA CYS A 289 -0.45 11.00 13.41
C CYS A 289 -0.44 9.60 14.02
N GLN A 290 0.13 8.63 13.29
CA GLN A 290 0.26 7.24 13.77
C GLN A 290 1.54 6.96 14.57
N SER A 291 2.54 7.86 14.50
CA SER A 291 3.87 7.61 15.04
C SER A 291 4.25 8.62 16.11
N ALA A 292 4.70 8.10 17.26
CA ALA A 292 5.39 8.92 18.25
C ALA A 292 6.70 9.50 17.73
N GLU A 293 7.38 8.80 16.81
CA GLU A 293 8.65 9.26 16.21
C GLU A 293 8.46 10.59 15.44
N SER A 294 7.31 10.76 14.78
CA SER A 294 6.98 11.99 14.04
C SER A 294 6.73 13.21 14.93
N ARG A 295 6.65 13.02 16.26
CA ARG A 295 6.46 14.09 17.25
C ARG A 295 7.65 14.27 18.19
N VAL A 296 8.74 13.54 17.94
CA VAL A 296 9.96 13.62 18.72
C VAL A 296 10.55 15.03 18.65
N ARG A 297 10.86 15.60 19.82
CA ARG A 297 11.42 16.95 19.89
C ARG A 297 12.86 16.96 19.39
N GLY A 298 13.16 17.90 18.48
CA GLY A 298 14.51 18.07 17.93
C GLY A 298 14.87 17.07 16.82
N ASN A 299 13.93 16.24 16.39
CA ASN A 299 14.05 15.37 15.22
C ASN A 299 13.29 16.01 14.03
N VAL A 300 13.87 15.93 12.83
CA VAL A 300 13.29 16.49 11.60
C VAL A 300 12.54 15.46 10.76
N TRP A 301 12.64 14.19 11.16
CA TRP A 301 11.95 13.07 10.53
C TRP A 301 10.44 13.18 10.74
N ASP A 302 9.71 12.93 9.66
CA ASP A 302 8.26 12.85 9.68
C ASP A 302 7.80 11.73 8.75
N GLN A 303 6.75 11.04 9.18
CA GLN A 303 5.94 10.27 8.26
C GLN A 303 4.98 11.20 7.53
N ARG A 304 4.70 10.89 6.26
CA ARG A 304 3.69 11.60 5.47
C ARG A 304 2.31 11.54 6.10
N CYS A 305 1.60 12.66 5.99
CA CYS A 305 0.32 13.00 6.62
C CYS A 305 -0.93 12.17 6.21
N PHE A 306 -0.79 10.85 6.01
CA PHE A 306 -1.91 9.97 5.67
C PHE A 306 -3.00 9.94 6.75
N LEU A 307 -2.60 9.81 8.03
CA LEU A 307 -3.59 9.67 9.10
C LEU A 307 -4.26 11.01 9.40
N GLU A 308 -3.51 12.11 9.32
CA GLU A 308 -4.05 13.46 9.39
C GLU A 308 -5.04 13.75 8.25
N GLU A 309 -4.73 13.34 7.02
CA GLU A 309 -5.64 13.45 5.87
C GLU A 309 -6.95 12.71 6.16
N MET A 310 -6.87 11.45 6.58
CA MET A 310 -8.05 10.65 6.88
C MET A 310 -8.87 11.22 8.04
N ALA A 311 -8.22 11.65 9.12
CA ALA A 311 -8.88 12.23 10.28
C ALA A 311 -9.60 13.55 9.92
N VAL A 312 -8.97 14.41 9.11
CA VAL A 312 -9.61 15.63 8.60
C VAL A 312 -10.81 15.28 7.73
N THR A 313 -10.64 14.34 6.78
CA THR A 313 -11.73 13.91 5.90
C THR A 313 -12.92 13.38 6.71
N THR A 314 -12.69 12.48 7.66
CA THR A 314 -13.73 11.93 8.54
C THR A 314 -14.39 13.01 9.39
N CYS A 315 -13.60 13.86 10.06
CA CYS A 315 -14.14 14.92 10.91
C CYS A 315 -14.96 15.92 10.10
N ALA A 316 -14.47 16.32 8.91
CA ALA A 316 -15.17 17.27 8.05
C ALA A 316 -16.52 16.72 7.58
N LEU A 317 -16.55 15.46 7.12
CA LEU A 317 -17.77 14.82 6.65
C LEU A 317 -18.79 14.62 7.78
N VAL A 318 -18.37 14.12 8.95
CA VAL A 318 -19.28 13.89 10.09
C VAL A 318 -19.80 15.21 10.64
N ALA A 319 -18.93 16.20 10.80
CA ALA A 319 -19.33 17.52 11.29
C ALA A 319 -20.28 18.22 10.32
N ASP A 320 -20.04 18.11 9.01
CA ASP A 320 -20.95 18.63 8.00
C ASP A 320 -22.33 17.99 8.08
N MET A 321 -22.40 16.65 8.08
CA MET A 321 -23.64 15.89 8.13
C MET A 321 -24.47 16.10 9.41
N LEU A 322 -23.81 16.22 10.56
CA LEU A 322 -24.46 16.25 11.87
C LEU A 322 -24.31 17.59 12.59
N TRP A 323 -24.09 18.67 11.83
CA TRP A 323 -23.84 20.02 12.36
C TRP A 323 -24.95 20.52 13.30
N PHE A 324 -26.19 20.17 12.98
CA PHE A 324 -27.38 20.51 13.76
C PHE A 324 -27.39 19.96 15.19
N ALA A 325 -26.73 18.82 15.43
CA ALA A 325 -26.66 18.16 16.73
C ALA A 325 -25.51 18.69 17.62
N LEU A 326 -24.60 19.50 17.07
CA LEU A 326 -23.49 20.10 17.81
C LEU A 326 -23.91 21.39 18.51
N THR A 327 -23.32 21.63 19.69
CA THR A 327 -23.32 22.95 20.34
C THR A 327 -22.35 23.90 19.65
N ASP A 328 -22.48 25.20 19.86
CA ASP A 328 -21.55 26.19 19.29
C ASP A 328 -20.12 25.99 19.79
N ARG A 329 -19.96 25.60 21.07
CA ARG A 329 -18.66 25.23 21.61
C ARG A 329 -18.03 24.06 20.87
N ALA A 330 -18.80 23.00 20.59
CA ALA A 330 -18.27 21.84 19.86
C ALA A 330 -17.91 22.20 18.42
N ARG A 331 -18.72 23.03 17.76
CA ARG A 331 -18.42 23.54 16.40
C ARG A 331 -17.07 24.25 16.36
N GLU A 332 -16.78 25.15 17.32
CA GLU A 332 -15.46 25.79 17.40
C GLU A 332 -14.32 24.81 17.65
N LEU A 333 -14.51 23.85 18.57
CA LEU A 333 -13.48 22.85 18.87
C LEU A 333 -13.18 21.93 17.67
N VAL A 334 -14.19 21.53 16.90
CA VAL A 334 -14.02 20.75 15.68
C VAL A 334 -13.20 21.54 14.66
N LYS A 335 -13.54 22.82 14.45
CA LYS A 335 -12.80 23.70 13.53
C LYS A 335 -11.33 23.85 13.93
N LEU A 336 -11.06 24.08 15.22
CA LEU A 336 -9.70 24.15 15.75
C LEU A 336 -8.93 22.84 15.58
N ALA A 337 -9.55 21.70 15.91
CA ALA A 337 -8.92 20.39 15.76
C ALA A 337 -8.55 20.07 14.30
N ILE A 338 -9.45 20.36 13.36
CA ILE A 338 -9.21 20.19 11.92
C ILE A 338 -7.97 20.97 11.47
N TRP A 339 -7.82 22.22 11.92
CA TRP A 339 -6.67 23.03 11.57
C TRP A 339 -5.38 22.59 12.28
N ASP A 340 -5.39 22.56 13.61
CA ASP A 340 -4.18 22.38 14.42
C ASP A 340 -3.60 20.97 14.31
N LYS A 341 -4.46 19.95 14.25
CA LYS A 341 -4.04 18.54 14.26
C LYS A 341 -3.95 17.94 12.87
N GLY A 342 -4.65 18.53 11.90
CA GLY A 342 -4.78 18.01 10.54
C GLY A 342 -4.15 18.92 9.49
N LEU A 343 -4.88 19.97 9.07
CA LEU A 343 -4.54 20.80 7.92
C LEU A 343 -3.17 21.46 8.03
N SER A 344 -2.74 21.90 9.22
CA SER A 344 -1.42 22.50 9.41
C SER A 344 -0.28 21.52 9.10
N ILE A 345 -0.46 20.24 9.43
CA ILE A 345 0.51 19.16 9.19
C ILE A 345 0.51 18.76 7.72
N ILE A 346 -0.69 18.65 7.13
CA ILE A 346 -0.82 18.38 5.69
C ILE A 346 -0.17 19.52 4.89
N GLN A 347 -0.44 20.78 5.26
CA GLN A 347 0.15 21.93 4.59
C GLN A 347 1.68 21.95 4.74
N ARG A 348 2.23 21.60 5.91
CA ARG A 348 3.67 21.44 6.11
C ARG A 348 4.25 20.46 5.08
N ASP A 349 3.65 19.29 4.92
CA ASP A 349 4.16 18.29 3.98
C ASP A 349 4.08 18.76 2.53
N MET A 350 2.96 19.38 2.14
CA MET A 350 2.76 19.92 0.79
C MET A 350 3.72 21.07 0.45
N VAL A 351 4.26 21.81 1.42
CA VAL A 351 5.28 22.85 1.15
C VAL A 351 6.71 22.37 1.34
N LYS A 352 6.94 21.30 2.12
CA LYS A 352 8.27 20.77 2.43
C LYS A 352 8.78 19.85 1.32
N TRP A 353 7.90 19.07 0.70
CA TRP A 353 8.30 17.91 -0.11
C TRP A 353 7.86 18.01 -1.57
N GLU A 354 8.73 18.52 -2.45
CA GLU A 354 8.42 18.69 -3.89
C GLU A 354 7.97 17.40 -4.58
N TYR A 355 8.55 16.25 -4.22
CA TYR A 355 8.24 14.99 -4.91
C TYR A 355 6.78 14.55 -4.73
N VAL A 356 6.03 15.07 -3.72
CA VAL A 356 4.63 14.67 -3.50
C VAL A 356 3.73 15.10 -4.65
N TYR A 357 4.09 16.15 -5.40
CA TYR A 357 3.38 16.60 -6.60
C TYR A 357 3.61 15.70 -7.82
N HIS A 358 4.49 14.70 -7.72
CA HIS A 358 4.83 13.79 -8.83
C HIS A 358 4.46 12.32 -8.54
N ILE A 359 3.74 12.07 -7.45
CA ILE A 359 3.27 10.74 -7.05
C ILE A 359 1.81 10.81 -6.59
N ASN A 360 1.19 9.65 -6.41
CA ASN A 360 -0.19 9.51 -5.95
C ASN A 360 -0.55 10.31 -4.66
N GLN A 361 0.42 10.49 -3.76
CA GLN A 361 0.19 11.07 -2.43
C GLN A 361 -0.21 12.55 -2.46
N GLY A 362 0.35 13.36 -3.37
CA GLY A 362 0.01 14.80 -3.43
C GLY A 362 -1.48 15.05 -3.70
N PRO A 363 -2.04 14.51 -4.80
CA PRO A 363 -3.47 14.56 -5.06
C PRO A 363 -4.32 13.98 -3.92
N TRP A 364 -3.87 12.88 -3.32
CA TRP A 364 -4.54 12.26 -2.18
C TRP A 364 -4.71 13.24 -1.01
N PHE A 365 -3.63 13.90 -0.59
CA PHE A 365 -3.64 14.83 0.55
C PHE A 365 -4.50 16.07 0.30
N CYS A 366 -4.72 16.44 -0.96
CA CYS A 366 -5.55 17.58 -1.32
C CYS A 366 -7.04 17.36 -1.01
N ARG A 367 -7.53 16.11 -0.89
CA ARG A 367 -8.91 15.83 -0.47
C ARG A 367 -9.22 16.49 0.87
N ALA A 368 -8.41 16.21 1.89
CA ALA A 368 -8.58 16.77 3.22
C ALA A 368 -8.45 18.30 3.23
N ARG A 369 -7.51 18.86 2.46
CA ARG A 369 -7.33 20.32 2.33
C ARG A 369 -8.60 20.99 1.78
N ILE A 370 -9.24 20.38 0.79
CA ILE A 370 -10.50 20.86 0.23
C ILE A 370 -11.65 20.67 1.23
N LEU A 371 -11.90 19.46 1.72
CA LEU A 371 -13.04 19.16 2.60
C LEU A 371 -12.97 19.94 3.93
N GLY A 372 -11.83 19.88 4.61
CA GLY A 372 -11.60 20.62 5.85
C GLY A 372 -11.61 22.12 5.60
N GLY A 373 -10.99 22.60 4.52
CA GLY A 373 -11.01 24.01 4.15
C GLY A 373 -12.42 24.54 3.91
N LEU A 374 -13.24 23.80 3.15
CA LEU A 374 -14.64 24.16 2.85
C LEU A 374 -15.50 24.23 4.11
N LEU A 375 -15.30 23.33 5.08
CA LEU A 375 -15.98 23.41 6.36
C LEU A 375 -15.58 24.68 7.14
N LEU A 376 -14.30 25.05 7.11
CA LEU A 376 -13.78 26.25 7.79
C LEU A 376 -14.16 27.57 7.10
N GLU A 377 -14.29 27.57 5.77
CA GLU A 377 -14.52 28.78 4.96
C GLU A 377 -15.76 29.58 5.34
N SER A 378 -16.77 28.93 5.92
CA SER A 378 -17.98 29.59 6.41
C SER A 378 -17.70 30.61 7.52
N ASP A 379 -16.69 30.35 8.35
CA ASP A 379 -16.37 31.16 9.53
C ASP A 379 -14.99 31.83 9.46
N TRP A 380 -14.08 31.31 8.65
CA TRP A 380 -12.68 31.76 8.57
C TRP A 380 -12.41 32.42 7.21
N PRO A 381 -12.40 33.77 7.13
CA PRO A 381 -12.47 34.50 5.86
C PRO A 381 -11.25 34.34 4.94
N ARG A 382 -10.15 33.76 5.44
CA ARG A 382 -8.91 33.53 4.66
C ARG A 382 -8.79 32.10 4.13
N MET A 383 -9.80 31.26 4.30
CA MET A 383 -9.74 29.87 3.83
C MET A 383 -9.97 29.71 2.34
N CYS A 384 -10.65 30.64 1.67
CA CYS A 384 -10.87 30.55 0.23
C CYS A 384 -9.56 30.41 -0.57
N PRO A 385 -8.55 31.29 -0.41
CA PRO A 385 -7.25 31.12 -1.09
C PRO A 385 -6.57 29.77 -0.81
N TYR A 386 -6.71 29.23 0.40
CA TYR A 386 -6.15 27.93 0.77
C TYR A 386 -6.83 26.79 -0.01
N ILE A 387 -8.15 26.81 -0.14
CA ILE A 387 -8.92 25.81 -0.89
C ILE A 387 -8.62 25.89 -2.38
N GLU A 388 -8.58 27.11 -2.94
CA GLU A 388 -8.26 27.29 -4.36
C GLU A 388 -6.83 26.80 -4.66
N ARG A 389 -5.88 27.03 -3.74
CA ARG A 389 -4.54 26.46 -3.87
C ARG A 389 -4.55 24.93 -3.80
N ALA A 390 -5.31 24.35 -2.87
CA ALA A 390 -5.42 22.90 -2.76
C ALA A 390 -6.04 22.25 -4.02
N TYR A 391 -7.02 22.90 -4.65
CA TYR A 391 -7.57 22.46 -5.93
C TYR A 391 -6.53 22.52 -7.05
N VAL A 392 -5.76 23.62 -7.16
CA VAL A 392 -4.66 23.73 -8.15
C VAL A 392 -3.59 22.66 -7.92
N ASP A 393 -3.15 22.48 -6.67
CA ASP A 393 -2.15 21.47 -6.30
C ASP A 393 -2.67 20.04 -6.64
N MET A 394 -3.98 19.78 -6.46
CA MET A 394 -4.61 18.52 -6.86
C MET A 394 -4.57 18.31 -8.37
N GLN A 395 -4.91 19.32 -9.17
CA GLN A 395 -4.87 19.23 -10.64
C GLN A 395 -3.44 18.99 -11.13
N GLU A 396 -2.47 19.76 -10.63
CA GLU A 396 -1.06 19.60 -10.96
C GLU A 396 -0.55 18.20 -10.63
N GLY A 397 -0.83 17.71 -9.42
CA GLY A 397 -0.43 16.35 -9.03
C GLY A 397 -1.08 15.27 -9.89
N MET A 398 -2.36 15.43 -10.27
CA MET A 398 -3.05 14.50 -11.15
C MET A 398 -2.50 14.52 -12.58
N ASP A 399 -2.06 15.67 -13.09
CA ASP A 399 -1.43 15.81 -14.40
C ASP A 399 -0.05 15.15 -14.47
N HIS A 400 0.68 15.09 -13.35
CA HIS A 400 1.92 14.34 -13.25
C HIS A 400 1.70 12.84 -13.03
N TYR A 401 0.70 12.48 -12.24
CA TYR A 401 0.38 11.09 -11.89
C TYR A 401 -0.23 10.32 -13.07
N LEU A 402 -1.18 10.92 -13.79
CA LEU A 402 -1.81 10.32 -14.97
C LEU A 402 -0.91 10.50 -16.19
N LEU A 403 -0.54 9.39 -16.82
CA LEU A 403 0.27 9.37 -18.02
C LEU A 403 -0.55 9.79 -19.26
N PRO A 404 0.09 10.14 -20.39
CA PRO A 404 -0.63 10.61 -21.57
C PRO A 404 -1.69 9.63 -22.11
N ASP A 405 -1.49 8.32 -21.94
CA ASP A 405 -2.46 7.27 -22.31
C ASP A 405 -3.57 7.04 -21.26
N GLY A 406 -3.64 7.89 -20.22
CA GLY A 406 -4.63 7.80 -19.14
C GLY A 406 -4.30 6.78 -18.05
N GLY A 407 -3.19 6.05 -18.17
CA GLY A 407 -2.75 5.10 -17.14
C GLY A 407 -1.86 5.70 -16.08
N VAL A 408 -1.37 4.84 -15.18
CA VAL A 408 -0.46 5.19 -14.08
C VAL A 408 0.64 4.13 -14.00
N ASP A 409 1.83 4.52 -13.59
CA ASP A 409 2.98 3.61 -13.47
C ASP A 409 2.94 2.74 -12.20
N GLU A 410 2.15 3.12 -11.21
CA GLU A 410 2.02 2.40 -9.94
C GLU A 410 1.04 1.21 -10.02
N GLY A 411 0.44 0.98 -11.19
CA GLY A 411 -0.55 -0.08 -11.40
C GLY A 411 -1.97 0.28 -10.93
N VAL A 412 -2.90 -0.62 -11.22
CA VAL A 412 -4.35 -0.41 -11.05
C VAL A 412 -4.81 -0.39 -9.59
N GLY A 413 -4.06 -1.03 -8.69
CA GLY A 413 -4.28 -0.93 -7.24
C GLY A 413 -4.15 0.52 -6.79
N TYR A 414 -3.04 1.17 -7.15
CA TYR A 414 -2.77 2.58 -6.84
C TYR A 414 -3.69 3.56 -7.58
N PHE A 415 -4.06 3.26 -8.82
CA PHE A 415 -5.10 4.01 -9.55
C PHE A 415 -6.40 4.10 -8.75
N SER A 416 -6.89 2.95 -8.26
CA SER A 416 -8.16 2.85 -7.55
C SER A 416 -8.14 3.65 -6.25
N VAL A 417 -7.10 3.48 -5.43
CA VAL A 417 -7.01 4.14 -4.12
C VAL A 417 -6.76 5.66 -4.26
N THR A 418 -5.99 6.10 -5.26
CA THR A 418 -5.76 7.53 -5.50
C THR A 418 -7.05 8.23 -5.91
N LEU A 419 -7.82 7.63 -6.82
CA LEU A 419 -9.10 8.18 -7.23
C LEU A 419 -10.17 8.10 -6.12
N GLN A 420 -10.08 7.11 -5.23
CA GLN A 420 -10.92 7.08 -4.02
C GLN A 420 -10.72 8.30 -3.12
N ALA A 421 -9.51 8.87 -3.10
CA ALA A 421 -9.25 10.13 -2.40
C ALA A 421 -9.64 11.35 -3.25
N VAL A 422 -9.24 11.39 -4.52
CA VAL A 422 -9.39 12.59 -5.37
C VAL A 422 -10.85 12.90 -5.68
N LEU A 423 -11.64 11.90 -6.09
CA LEU A 423 -13.00 12.14 -6.61
C LEU A 423 -13.95 12.76 -5.57
N PRO A 424 -14.03 12.29 -4.31
CA PRO A 424 -14.87 12.95 -3.30
C PRO A 424 -14.45 14.40 -3.00
N GLY A 425 -13.14 14.71 -3.04
CA GLY A 425 -12.65 16.07 -2.89
C GLY A 425 -13.11 16.99 -4.03
N LEU A 426 -13.02 16.50 -5.28
CA LEU A 426 -13.51 17.22 -6.45
C LEU A 426 -15.03 17.39 -6.46
N MET A 427 -15.79 16.38 -6.00
CA MET A 427 -17.24 16.47 -5.83
C MET A 427 -17.62 17.60 -4.88
N ALA A 428 -16.98 17.67 -3.72
CA ALA A 428 -17.24 18.73 -2.76
C ALA A 428 -16.84 20.11 -3.28
N TYR A 429 -15.71 20.21 -3.98
CA TYR A 429 -15.28 21.45 -4.62
C TYR A 429 -16.28 21.91 -5.69
N ALA A 430 -16.70 21.02 -6.60
CA ALA A 430 -17.66 21.30 -7.65
C ALA A 430 -18.98 21.83 -7.06
N ARG A 431 -19.54 21.11 -6.07
CA ARG A 431 -20.77 21.51 -5.38
C ARG A 431 -20.62 22.86 -4.69
N ALA A 432 -19.55 23.06 -3.93
CA ALA A 432 -19.30 24.30 -3.18
C ALA A 432 -19.05 25.53 -4.06
N ARG A 433 -18.73 25.32 -5.34
CA ARG A 433 -18.50 26.39 -6.34
C ARG A 433 -19.57 26.46 -7.42
N GLY A 434 -20.59 25.59 -7.37
CA GLY A 434 -21.65 25.53 -8.38
C GLY A 434 -21.15 25.14 -9.77
N LYS A 435 -20.15 24.26 -9.85
CA LYS A 435 -19.57 23.75 -11.11
C LYS A 435 -20.07 22.36 -11.43
N GLU A 436 -20.10 22.02 -12.70
CA GLU A 436 -20.32 20.65 -13.15
C GLU A 436 -19.09 19.79 -12.88
N MET A 437 -19.28 18.49 -12.61
CA MET A 437 -18.16 17.58 -12.34
C MET A 437 -17.14 17.56 -13.50
N ARG A 438 -17.60 17.61 -14.75
CA ARG A 438 -16.71 17.61 -15.93
C ARG A 438 -15.76 18.81 -15.98
N GLU A 439 -16.10 19.93 -15.34
CA GLU A 439 -15.27 21.13 -15.33
C GLU A 439 -14.12 21.06 -14.31
N VAL A 440 -14.17 20.11 -13.37
CA VAL A 440 -13.19 19.98 -12.29
C VAL A 440 -12.37 18.69 -12.35
N LEU A 441 -12.73 17.77 -13.24
CA LEU A 441 -12.00 16.51 -13.42
C LEU A 441 -10.69 16.75 -14.19
N PRO A 442 -9.58 16.09 -13.80
CA PRO A 442 -8.33 16.15 -14.56
C PRO A 442 -8.52 15.71 -16.01
N GLU A 443 -7.95 16.44 -16.97
CA GLU A 443 -8.20 16.19 -18.40
C GLU A 443 -7.79 14.76 -18.82
N ARG A 444 -6.62 14.29 -18.34
CA ARG A 444 -6.08 12.97 -18.70
C ARG A 444 -6.94 11.81 -18.20
N LEU A 445 -7.77 12.04 -17.18
CA LEU A 445 -8.63 11.00 -16.60
C LEU A 445 -9.64 10.48 -17.62
N ALA A 446 -10.09 11.32 -18.56
CA ALA A 446 -11.00 10.95 -19.64
C ALA A 446 -10.41 9.88 -20.60
N ARG A 447 -9.09 9.62 -20.55
CA ARG A 447 -8.42 8.57 -21.34
C ARG A 447 -8.21 7.27 -20.56
N SER A 448 -8.51 7.26 -19.26
CA SER A 448 -8.17 6.13 -18.38
C SER A 448 -9.03 4.88 -18.57
N GLY A 449 -10.12 4.94 -19.34
CA GLY A 449 -10.93 3.77 -19.67
C GLY A 449 -10.14 2.66 -20.37
N ASN A 450 -9.25 3.02 -21.31
CA ASN A 450 -8.35 2.05 -21.96
C ASN A 450 -7.35 1.44 -20.96
N PHE A 451 -6.81 2.23 -20.03
CA PHE A 451 -5.96 1.72 -18.97
C PHE A 451 -6.69 0.70 -18.09
N VAL A 452 -7.90 1.03 -17.64
CA VAL A 452 -8.74 0.13 -16.84
C VAL A 452 -9.04 -1.16 -17.61
N ALA A 453 -9.36 -1.08 -18.91
CA ALA A 453 -9.60 -2.25 -19.75
C ALA A 453 -8.35 -3.14 -19.92
N VAL A 454 -7.19 -2.55 -20.21
CA VAL A 454 -5.92 -3.27 -20.41
C VAL A 454 -5.41 -3.92 -19.13
N MET A 455 -5.64 -3.30 -17.97
CA MET A 455 -5.17 -3.79 -16.67
C MET A 455 -6.22 -4.61 -15.88
N SER A 456 -7.46 -4.72 -16.37
CA SER A 456 -8.47 -5.62 -15.79
C SER A 456 -8.06 -7.08 -15.95
N ALA A 457 -8.41 -7.96 -15.02
CA ALA A 457 -8.35 -9.42 -15.21
C ALA A 457 -9.52 -9.90 -16.09
N MET A 458 -9.44 -11.13 -16.60
CA MET A 458 -10.54 -11.70 -17.39
C MET A 458 -11.81 -11.93 -16.57
N ARG A 459 -11.67 -12.19 -15.26
CA ARG A 459 -12.80 -12.17 -14.33
C ARG A 459 -13.38 -10.75 -14.24
N PRO A 460 -14.69 -10.53 -14.48
CA PRO A 460 -15.28 -9.19 -14.38
C PRO A 460 -15.00 -8.50 -13.05
N ALA A 461 -14.80 -7.17 -13.10
CA ALA A 461 -14.45 -6.32 -11.95
C ALA A 461 -13.18 -6.74 -11.17
N SER A 462 -12.34 -7.58 -11.78
CA SER A 462 -11.05 -8.01 -11.22
C SER A 462 -9.88 -7.35 -11.97
N VAL A 463 -8.69 -7.41 -11.40
CA VAL A 463 -7.50 -6.69 -11.87
C VAL A 463 -6.27 -7.59 -11.97
N LEU A 464 -5.33 -7.22 -12.83
CA LEU A 464 -3.97 -7.76 -12.80
C LEU A 464 -3.21 -7.29 -11.54
N LEU A 465 -2.34 -8.16 -11.03
CA LEU A 465 -1.55 -7.91 -9.82
C LEU A 465 -0.18 -7.28 -10.14
N ASP A 466 -0.13 -6.36 -11.11
CA ASP A 466 1.10 -5.67 -11.48
C ASP A 466 1.56 -4.70 -10.38
N GLY A 467 2.87 -4.70 -10.09
CA GLY A 467 3.48 -3.86 -9.06
C GLY A 467 2.94 -4.13 -7.65
N ASP A 468 2.94 -3.09 -6.82
CA ASP A 468 2.43 -3.16 -5.44
C ASP A 468 0.89 -3.23 -5.39
N ASN A 469 0.33 -4.35 -5.87
CA ASN A 469 -1.10 -4.64 -5.77
C ASN A 469 -1.36 -5.79 -4.78
N SER A 470 -2.13 -5.50 -3.73
CA SER A 470 -2.52 -6.48 -2.70
C SER A 470 -3.95 -6.99 -2.87
N ASN A 471 -4.61 -6.69 -3.99
CA ASN A 471 -5.98 -7.10 -4.24
C ASN A 471 -6.23 -7.46 -5.72
N GLU A 472 -6.97 -8.55 -5.92
CA GLU A 472 -7.42 -9.02 -7.23
C GLU A 472 -8.68 -8.32 -7.74
N CYS A 473 -9.34 -7.49 -6.94
CA CYS A 473 -10.49 -6.70 -7.36
C CYS A 473 -10.20 -5.19 -7.32
N PHE A 474 -10.91 -4.43 -8.16
CA PHE A 474 -10.94 -2.98 -8.02
C PHE A 474 -11.42 -2.59 -6.61
N THR A 475 -10.70 -1.67 -5.97
CA THR A 475 -10.94 -1.24 -4.58
C THR A 475 -11.55 0.16 -4.53
N GLY A 476 -12.20 0.52 -3.41
CA GLY A 476 -12.86 1.81 -3.29
C GLY A 476 -14.16 1.96 -4.11
N ASP A 477 -14.68 3.17 -4.10
CA ASP A 477 -15.83 3.67 -4.86
C ASP A 477 -15.43 4.24 -6.23
N ALA A 478 -14.12 4.36 -6.51
CA ALA A 478 -13.59 5.05 -7.69
C ALA A 478 -14.25 4.63 -9.00
N ILE A 479 -14.34 3.32 -9.29
CA ILE A 479 -14.96 2.82 -10.53
C ILE A 479 -16.46 3.17 -10.61
N ALA A 480 -17.19 3.07 -9.50
CA ALA A 480 -18.61 3.41 -9.46
C ALA A 480 -18.84 4.93 -9.65
N LEU A 481 -17.96 5.77 -9.10
CA LEU A 481 -17.97 7.22 -9.33
C LEU A 481 -17.63 7.57 -10.78
N LEU A 482 -16.60 6.94 -11.36
CA LEU A 482 -16.25 7.14 -12.77
C LEU A 482 -17.38 6.70 -13.72
N ALA A 483 -18.17 5.68 -13.35
CA ALA A 483 -19.36 5.32 -14.12
C ALA A 483 -20.44 6.42 -14.13
N ALA A 484 -20.49 7.32 -13.14
CA ALA A 484 -21.34 8.51 -13.18
C ALA A 484 -20.75 9.60 -14.07
N PHE A 485 -19.45 9.81 -14.02
CA PHE A 485 -18.79 10.92 -14.70
C PHE A 485 -18.51 10.65 -16.19
N TYR A 486 -18.24 9.38 -16.52
CA TYR A 486 -17.97 8.87 -17.87
C TYR A 486 -18.90 7.67 -18.18
N PRO A 487 -20.22 7.91 -18.31
CA PRO A 487 -21.21 6.84 -18.43
C PRO A 487 -21.10 5.99 -19.71
N ASP A 488 -20.44 6.52 -20.74
CA ASP A 488 -20.23 5.86 -22.04
C ASP A 488 -18.92 5.06 -22.12
N ASP A 489 -18.12 5.06 -21.06
CA ASP A 489 -16.84 4.35 -20.97
C ASP A 489 -16.97 3.01 -20.22
N VAL A 490 -15.88 2.27 -20.08
CA VAL A 490 -15.85 0.90 -19.53
C VAL A 490 -16.32 0.79 -18.08
N TYR A 491 -16.28 1.87 -17.30
CA TYR A 491 -16.56 1.82 -15.86
C TYR A 491 -17.95 1.30 -15.54
N LYS A 492 -18.97 1.73 -16.28
CA LYS A 492 -20.36 1.33 -16.05
C LYS A 492 -20.56 -0.18 -16.22
N ARG A 493 -19.76 -0.81 -17.10
CA ARG A 493 -19.82 -2.25 -17.41
C ARG A 493 -19.26 -3.14 -16.29
N ILE A 494 -18.53 -2.57 -15.32
CA ILE A 494 -17.94 -3.31 -14.20
C ILE A 494 -18.34 -2.77 -12.82
N ALA A 495 -18.91 -1.56 -12.73
CA ALA A 495 -19.19 -0.86 -11.47
C ALA A 495 -20.03 -1.68 -10.47
N LYS A 496 -21.00 -2.48 -10.94
CA LYS A 496 -21.80 -3.35 -10.04
C LYS A 496 -20.92 -4.36 -9.29
N GLY A 497 -19.88 -4.89 -9.95
CA GLY A 497 -18.95 -5.85 -9.38
C GLY A 497 -17.95 -5.23 -8.41
N THR A 498 -17.80 -3.90 -8.41
CA THR A 498 -16.91 -3.21 -7.46
C THR A 498 -17.64 -2.76 -6.19
N LEU A 499 -18.96 -2.93 -6.10
CA LEU A 499 -19.74 -2.61 -4.90
C LEU A 499 -19.40 -3.58 -3.75
N LEU A 500 -19.43 -3.09 -2.52
CA LEU A 500 -19.13 -3.86 -1.29
C LEU A 500 -19.78 -5.25 -1.23
N GLN A 501 -21.06 -5.37 -1.59
CA GLN A 501 -21.79 -6.63 -1.58
C GLN A 501 -21.17 -7.72 -2.50
N ALA A 502 -20.52 -7.30 -3.59
CA ALA A 502 -19.98 -8.20 -4.60
C ALA A 502 -18.51 -8.54 -4.33
N ARG A 503 -17.71 -7.55 -3.93
CA ARG A 503 -16.25 -7.73 -3.75
C ARG A 503 -15.82 -8.04 -2.32
N GLY A 504 -16.65 -7.80 -1.31
CA GLY A 504 -16.28 -7.91 0.09
C GLY A 504 -15.31 -6.81 0.58
N SER A 505 -14.67 -7.09 1.73
CA SER A 505 -13.69 -6.19 2.37
C SER A 505 -12.28 -6.42 1.82
N THR A 506 -11.46 -5.37 1.80
CA THR A 506 -10.10 -5.40 1.25
C THR A 506 -9.07 -4.94 2.28
N TYR A 507 -7.78 -5.18 2.03
CA TYR A 507 -6.67 -4.62 2.83
C TYR A 507 -6.82 -3.11 3.02
N TYR A 508 -7.28 -2.40 1.99
CA TYR A 508 -7.43 -0.95 2.02
C TYR A 508 -8.60 -0.44 2.87
N ARG A 509 -9.46 -1.32 3.41
CA ARG A 509 -10.53 -0.94 4.34
C ARG A 509 -9.99 -0.17 5.55
N GLN A 510 -8.77 -0.44 5.99
CA GLN A 510 -8.15 0.27 7.11
C GLN A 510 -7.73 1.70 6.75
N TYR A 511 -7.52 1.99 5.47
CA TYR A 511 -7.01 3.28 4.96
C TYR A 511 -8.09 4.16 4.30
N MET A 512 -9.32 3.67 4.12
CA MET A 512 -10.31 4.37 3.31
C MET A 512 -11.72 4.27 3.87
N VAL A 513 -12.47 5.36 3.71
CA VAL A 513 -13.92 5.35 3.76
C VAL A 513 -14.39 4.74 2.44
N ASP A 514 -15.06 3.59 2.49
CA ASP A 514 -15.37 2.77 1.33
C ASP A 514 -16.86 2.40 1.30
N GLY A 515 -17.51 2.65 0.16
CA GLY A 515 -18.93 2.45 -0.09
C GLY A 515 -19.78 3.74 -0.11
N PRO A 516 -19.70 4.64 0.89
CA PRO A 516 -20.52 5.84 0.95
C PRO A 516 -20.50 6.70 -0.31
N PHE A 517 -19.35 6.88 -0.95
CA PHE A 517 -19.26 7.80 -2.08
C PHE A 517 -19.94 7.22 -3.32
N ALA A 518 -19.80 5.91 -3.54
CA ALA A 518 -20.55 5.20 -4.58
C ALA A 518 -22.05 5.23 -4.31
N PHE A 519 -22.46 5.02 -3.05
CA PHE A 519 -23.87 5.11 -2.66
C PHE A 519 -24.45 6.51 -2.91
N ILE A 520 -23.68 7.57 -2.66
CA ILE A 520 -24.15 8.95 -2.85
C ILE A 520 -24.29 9.30 -4.34
N ALA A 521 -23.29 8.98 -5.17
CA ALA A 521 -23.18 9.62 -6.49
C ALA A 521 -23.13 8.68 -7.71
N ALA A 522 -22.95 7.37 -7.54
CA ALA A 522 -22.90 6.46 -8.69
C ALA A 522 -24.26 6.37 -9.41
N PRO A 523 -24.32 5.92 -10.67
CA PRO A 523 -25.59 5.73 -11.38
C PRO A 523 -26.54 4.78 -10.63
N LEU A 524 -27.85 5.06 -10.69
CA LEU A 524 -28.86 4.19 -10.07
C LEU A 524 -28.89 2.81 -10.75
N GLU A 525 -28.88 2.81 -12.09
CA GLU A 525 -28.92 1.61 -12.92
C GLU A 525 -27.51 1.14 -13.31
N LEU A 526 -27.13 -0.03 -12.81
CA LEU A 526 -25.86 -0.68 -13.11
C LEU A 526 -26.11 -2.06 -13.76
N PRO A 527 -25.51 -2.33 -14.93
CA PRO A 527 -25.64 -3.63 -15.59
C PRO A 527 -24.92 -4.75 -14.82
N GLU A 528 -25.15 -6.00 -15.20
CA GLU A 528 -24.32 -7.12 -14.73
C GLU A 528 -22.86 -6.93 -15.17
N PRO A 529 -21.87 -7.21 -14.30
CA PRO A 529 -20.48 -7.06 -14.65
C PRO A 529 -20.06 -7.98 -15.80
N GLU A 530 -19.34 -7.45 -16.77
CA GLU A 530 -18.79 -8.21 -17.88
C GLU A 530 -17.27 -8.05 -18.04
N CYS A 531 -16.65 -8.93 -18.83
CA CYS A 531 -15.23 -8.85 -19.15
C CYS A 531 -14.98 -7.67 -20.09
N ILE A 532 -14.18 -6.71 -19.63
CA ILE A 532 -13.81 -5.50 -20.40
C ILE A 532 -12.41 -5.60 -21.01
N VAL A 533 -11.72 -6.72 -20.86
CA VAL A 533 -10.39 -6.93 -21.45
C VAL A 533 -10.53 -6.86 -22.98
N PRO A 534 -9.76 -6.01 -23.67
CA PRO A 534 -9.85 -5.84 -25.11
C PRO A 534 -9.21 -7.02 -25.85
N GLU A 535 -9.64 -7.28 -27.09
CA GLU A 535 -9.00 -8.28 -27.95
C GLU A 535 -7.50 -8.02 -28.13
N PHE A 536 -7.17 -6.74 -28.32
CA PHE A 536 -5.82 -6.22 -28.29
C PHE A 536 -5.86 -4.84 -27.63
N GLY A 537 -4.95 -4.60 -26.69
CA GLY A 537 -4.84 -3.31 -26.03
C GLY A 537 -3.38 -2.98 -25.72
N ARG A 538 -3.03 -1.71 -25.88
CA ARG A 538 -1.68 -1.19 -25.64
C ARG A 538 -1.75 0.10 -24.85
N LEU A 539 -0.78 0.25 -23.96
CA LEU A 539 -0.54 1.46 -23.17
C LEU A 539 0.89 1.94 -23.45
N PRO A 540 1.10 2.83 -24.44
CA PRO A 540 2.43 3.20 -24.92
C PRO A 540 3.23 4.10 -23.97
N HIS A 541 2.60 4.66 -22.93
CA HIS A 541 3.29 5.45 -21.91
C HIS A 541 3.36 4.72 -20.58
N THR A 542 2.29 4.02 -20.20
CA THR A 542 2.28 3.18 -18.99
C THR A 542 3.22 1.99 -19.13
N GLY A 543 3.29 1.40 -20.32
CA GLY A 543 4.16 0.26 -20.61
C GLY A 543 3.47 -1.07 -20.40
N ALA A 544 2.38 -1.33 -21.13
CA ALA A 544 1.69 -2.61 -21.06
C ALA A 544 1.06 -2.96 -22.41
N ILE A 545 0.97 -4.25 -22.69
CA ILE A 545 0.29 -4.78 -23.86
C ILE A 545 -0.48 -6.04 -23.47
N THR A 546 -1.71 -6.17 -23.94
CA THR A 546 -2.57 -7.32 -23.66
C THR A 546 -3.22 -7.80 -24.95
N SER A 547 -3.48 -9.10 -25.01
CA SER A 547 -4.31 -9.69 -26.05
C SER A 547 -5.22 -10.76 -25.45
N ARG A 548 -6.54 -10.59 -25.61
CA ARG A 548 -7.57 -11.57 -25.27
C ARG A 548 -8.11 -12.17 -26.56
N ARG A 549 -8.08 -13.49 -26.68
CA ARG A 549 -8.45 -14.19 -27.91
C ARG A 549 -9.30 -15.40 -27.62
N GLN A 550 -10.21 -15.73 -28.53
CA GLN A 550 -11.10 -16.86 -28.37
C GLN A 550 -10.44 -18.14 -28.90
N LEU A 551 -10.28 -19.14 -28.03
CA LEU A 551 -9.78 -20.47 -28.41
C LEU A 551 -10.91 -21.36 -28.95
N ALA A 552 -12.09 -21.30 -28.32
CA ALA A 552 -13.31 -22.00 -28.69
C ALA A 552 -14.54 -21.26 -28.09
N PRO A 553 -15.78 -21.65 -28.40
CA PRO A 553 -16.96 -21.11 -27.70
C PRO A 553 -16.79 -21.25 -26.17
N ASP A 554 -17.02 -20.16 -25.44
CA ASP A 554 -16.84 -20.06 -23.97
C ASP A 554 -15.43 -20.40 -23.46
N ARG A 555 -14.41 -20.26 -24.32
CA ARG A 555 -13.01 -20.55 -24.03
C ARG A 555 -12.13 -19.46 -24.59
N GLU A 556 -11.54 -18.68 -23.71
CA GLU A 556 -10.74 -17.51 -24.02
C GLU A 556 -9.37 -17.61 -23.35
N VAL A 557 -8.37 -17.05 -24.02
CA VAL A 557 -6.99 -16.98 -23.55
C VAL A 557 -6.58 -15.52 -23.53
N ARG A 558 -5.92 -15.10 -22.46
CA ARG A 558 -5.29 -13.78 -22.41
C ARG A 558 -3.80 -13.88 -22.11
N LEU A 559 -3.01 -13.19 -22.92
CA LEU A 559 -1.61 -12.87 -22.63
C LEU A 559 -1.49 -11.38 -22.30
N HIS A 560 -0.69 -11.07 -21.30
CA HIS A 560 -0.32 -9.72 -20.94
C HIS A 560 1.19 -9.64 -20.72
N MET A 561 1.84 -8.58 -21.19
CA MET A 561 3.26 -8.30 -20.94
C MET A 561 3.42 -6.92 -20.29
N SER A 562 4.21 -6.87 -19.23
CA SER A 562 4.50 -5.67 -18.47
C SER A 562 5.84 -5.04 -18.87
N GLY A 563 5.83 -3.71 -18.92
CA GLY A 563 6.96 -2.82 -19.00
C GLY A 563 6.79 -1.72 -17.96
N CYS A 564 7.32 -0.53 -18.23
CA CYS A 564 7.05 0.69 -17.45
C CYS A 564 7.65 1.94 -18.12
N LYS A 565 7.21 3.12 -17.67
CA LYS A 565 7.96 4.37 -17.90
C LYS A 565 9.30 4.38 -17.14
N ALA A 566 10.12 5.38 -17.44
CA ALA A 566 11.32 5.69 -16.65
C ALA A 566 10.96 6.05 -15.21
N ARG A 567 11.81 5.62 -14.27
CA ARG A 567 11.73 5.92 -12.83
C ARG A 567 10.34 5.62 -12.26
N ALA A 568 9.74 4.53 -12.72
CA ALA A 568 8.44 4.09 -12.23
C ALA A 568 8.52 3.79 -10.73
N SER A 569 7.49 4.19 -9.99
CA SER A 569 7.47 4.11 -8.52
C SER A 569 7.16 2.69 -8.03
N HIS A 570 5.92 2.43 -7.60
CA HIS A 570 5.44 1.19 -6.97
C HIS A 570 5.48 -0.08 -7.85
N THR A 571 6.32 -0.11 -8.87
CA THR A 571 6.63 -1.24 -9.74
C THR A 571 7.64 -2.21 -9.11
N HIS A 572 7.66 -3.44 -9.61
CA HIS A 572 8.65 -4.46 -9.25
C HIS A 572 9.78 -4.53 -10.28
N PHE A 573 10.79 -5.38 -10.02
CA PHE A 573 11.94 -5.58 -10.89
C PHE A 573 11.64 -6.67 -11.94
N ASP A 574 10.57 -6.47 -12.71
CA ASP A 574 9.84 -7.50 -13.47
C ASP A 574 9.66 -7.17 -14.97
N LYS A 575 10.46 -6.26 -15.52
CA LYS A 575 10.23 -5.76 -16.90
C LYS A 575 10.43 -6.87 -17.92
N GLY A 576 9.46 -6.99 -18.82
CA GLY A 576 9.33 -8.09 -19.76
C GLY A 576 8.65 -9.33 -19.19
N ALA A 577 8.17 -9.31 -17.94
CA ALA A 577 7.33 -10.37 -17.40
C ALA A 577 6.03 -10.47 -18.22
N PHE A 578 5.45 -11.67 -18.22
CA PHE A 578 4.17 -11.91 -18.85
C PHE A 578 3.29 -12.78 -17.96
N THR A 579 1.98 -12.64 -18.11
CA THR A 579 0.98 -13.45 -17.42
C THR A 579 0.06 -14.13 -18.42
N LEU A 580 -0.56 -15.23 -17.97
CA LEU A 580 -1.50 -16.02 -18.77
C LEU A 580 -2.78 -16.26 -17.95
N GLU A 581 -3.92 -15.92 -18.52
CA GLU A 581 -5.24 -16.28 -18.01
C GLU A 581 -5.99 -17.16 -19.02
N LEU A 582 -6.74 -18.14 -18.50
CA LEU A 582 -7.63 -19.02 -19.27
C LEU A 582 -9.04 -18.88 -18.71
N ASN A 583 -9.95 -18.24 -19.46
CA ASN A 583 -11.19 -17.70 -18.90
C ASN A 583 -10.90 -16.87 -17.64
N ASP A 584 -11.54 -17.16 -16.52
CA ASP A 584 -11.34 -16.50 -15.22
C ASP A 584 -10.23 -17.14 -14.37
N VAL A 585 -9.45 -18.08 -14.92
CA VAL A 585 -8.39 -18.81 -14.21
C VAL A 585 -7.02 -18.18 -14.49
N PRO A 586 -6.36 -17.56 -13.49
CA PRO A 586 -4.97 -17.11 -13.63
C PRO A 586 -4.02 -18.31 -13.57
N VAL A 587 -3.20 -18.48 -14.61
CA VAL A 587 -2.35 -19.67 -14.82
C VAL A 587 -0.89 -19.37 -14.54
N LEU A 588 -0.33 -18.41 -15.28
CA LEU A 588 0.99 -17.84 -15.02
C LEU A 588 0.77 -16.49 -14.38
N ILE A 589 1.17 -16.35 -13.12
CA ILE A 589 0.74 -15.24 -12.27
C ILE A 589 1.87 -14.26 -12.03
N ASP A 590 1.48 -13.03 -11.74
CA ASP A 590 2.26 -12.18 -10.83
C ASP A 590 1.75 -12.38 -9.41
N ARG A 591 2.63 -12.19 -8.42
CA ARG A 591 2.34 -12.41 -7.00
C ARG A 591 1.65 -11.20 -6.38
N GLY A 592 1.83 -10.01 -6.97
CA GLY A 592 1.48 -8.75 -6.34
C GLY A 592 2.29 -8.52 -5.06
N VAL A 593 1.71 -7.81 -4.10
CA VAL A 593 2.36 -7.50 -2.82
C VAL A 593 1.46 -7.88 -1.64
N MET A 594 2.07 -8.20 -0.50
CA MET A 594 1.37 -8.33 0.78
C MET A 594 1.35 -7.01 1.55
N ARG A 595 0.85 -7.03 2.78
CA ARG A 595 0.80 -5.84 3.65
C ARG A 595 2.19 -5.23 3.87
N TYR A 596 2.28 -3.91 3.95
CA TYR A 596 3.56 -3.21 4.12
C TYR A 596 4.17 -3.35 5.53
N ASP A 597 3.36 -3.74 6.52
CA ASP A 597 3.83 -4.05 7.87
C ASP A 597 4.50 -5.43 7.99
N ASP A 598 4.45 -6.25 6.94
CA ASP A 598 5.24 -7.47 6.79
C ASP A 598 6.47 -7.22 5.93
N ILE A 599 7.67 -7.38 6.48
CA ILE A 599 8.93 -7.09 5.77
C ILE A 599 9.13 -7.90 4.47
N ARG A 600 8.46 -9.05 4.33
CA ARG A 600 8.54 -9.90 3.12
C ARG A 600 8.00 -9.20 1.88
N HIS A 601 7.20 -8.14 2.01
CA HIS A 601 6.76 -7.32 0.88
C HIS A 601 7.92 -6.78 0.04
N LEU A 602 9.08 -6.52 0.65
CA LEU A 602 10.29 -6.07 -0.06
C LEU A 602 10.93 -7.18 -0.88
N LEU A 603 10.77 -8.45 -0.45
CA LEU A 603 11.30 -9.60 -1.17
C LEU A 603 10.48 -9.90 -2.43
N LEU A 604 9.17 -9.67 -2.38
CA LEU A 604 8.25 -9.91 -3.50
C LEU A 604 8.58 -9.12 -4.76
N LYS A 605 9.35 -8.03 -4.66
CA LYS A 605 9.76 -7.21 -5.81
C LYS A 605 10.90 -7.82 -6.63
N ARG A 606 11.55 -8.87 -6.11
CA ARG A 606 12.76 -9.43 -6.72
C ARG A 606 12.46 -10.06 -8.07
N THR A 607 13.34 -9.83 -9.03
CA THR A 607 13.23 -10.32 -10.41
C THR A 607 12.98 -11.82 -10.53
N ASP A 608 13.63 -12.64 -9.70
CA ASP A 608 13.49 -14.11 -9.74
C ASP A 608 12.13 -14.63 -9.23
N LEU A 609 11.24 -13.73 -8.78
CA LEU A 609 9.87 -14.03 -8.36
C LEU A 609 8.81 -13.65 -9.42
N HIS A 610 9.24 -13.27 -10.62
CA HIS A 610 8.39 -12.93 -11.77
C HIS A 610 8.69 -13.79 -13.00
N ASN A 611 7.80 -13.80 -13.99
CA ASN A 611 7.91 -14.64 -15.20
C ASN A 611 8.95 -14.11 -16.21
N VAL A 612 10.22 -14.09 -15.83
CA VAL A 612 11.34 -13.44 -16.55
C VAL A 612 12.54 -14.37 -16.73
N LEU A 613 13.49 -13.96 -17.58
CA LEU A 613 14.79 -14.60 -17.74
C LEU A 613 15.83 -13.85 -16.89
N THR A 614 16.62 -14.55 -16.07
CA THR A 614 17.69 -13.94 -15.27
C THR A 614 19.04 -14.62 -15.53
N PRO A 615 20.16 -13.89 -15.39
CA PRO A 615 21.48 -14.51 -15.31
C PRO A 615 21.73 -15.10 -13.92
N VAL A 616 22.69 -16.02 -13.82
CA VAL A 616 23.10 -16.64 -12.55
C VAL A 616 24.58 -16.34 -12.28
N ARG A 617 24.85 -15.69 -11.14
CA ARG A 617 26.21 -15.39 -10.68
C ARG A 617 26.94 -16.66 -10.26
N GLU A 618 28.26 -16.59 -10.12
CA GLU A 618 29.09 -17.74 -9.74
C GLU A 618 28.76 -18.29 -8.35
N ASP A 619 28.33 -17.44 -7.44
CA ASP A 619 27.86 -17.79 -6.09
C ASP A 619 26.44 -18.41 -6.07
N GLY A 620 25.80 -18.54 -7.24
CA GLY A 620 24.46 -19.11 -7.38
C GLY A 620 23.32 -18.12 -7.15
N THR A 621 23.61 -16.83 -6.93
CA THR A 621 22.58 -15.80 -6.74
C THR A 621 22.05 -15.25 -8.07
N PHE A 622 20.83 -14.73 -8.03
CA PHE A 622 20.19 -14.03 -9.15
C PHE A 622 20.36 -12.52 -8.96
N PRO A 623 21.03 -11.79 -9.88
CA PRO A 623 21.01 -10.34 -9.85
C PRO A 623 19.60 -9.85 -10.21
N GLY A 624 19.15 -8.81 -9.51
CA GLY A 624 17.91 -8.12 -9.87
C GLY A 624 18.10 -7.21 -11.08
N GLN A 625 17.01 -6.94 -11.80
CA GLN A 625 16.96 -5.86 -12.77
C GLN A 625 17.27 -4.51 -12.09
N ALA A 626 17.97 -3.63 -12.80
CA ALA A 626 18.16 -2.26 -12.37
C ALA A 626 16.86 -1.46 -12.47
N LEU A 627 16.76 -0.39 -11.68
CA LEU A 627 15.68 0.58 -11.86
C LEU A 627 15.72 1.14 -13.30
N PRO A 628 14.56 1.23 -13.97
CA PRO A 628 14.48 1.71 -15.34
C PRO A 628 14.75 3.22 -15.37
N GLU A 629 15.90 3.63 -15.90
CA GLU A 629 16.25 5.06 -16.05
C GLU A 629 15.64 5.68 -17.31
N VAL A 630 15.29 4.84 -18.27
CA VAL A 630 14.58 5.17 -19.50
C VAL A 630 13.31 4.31 -19.58
N PRO A 631 12.30 4.70 -20.39
CA PRO A 631 11.11 3.88 -20.58
C PRO A 631 11.47 2.50 -21.16
N VAL A 632 10.87 1.45 -20.60
CA VAL A 632 11.00 0.06 -21.04
C VAL A 632 9.61 -0.39 -21.44
N ILE A 633 9.22 -0.09 -22.68
CA ILE A 633 7.84 -0.17 -23.15
C ILE A 633 7.73 -1.28 -24.20
N PRO A 634 6.80 -2.24 -24.04
CA PRO A 634 6.53 -3.20 -25.09
C PRO A 634 5.88 -2.54 -26.31
N ASP A 635 6.26 -3.00 -27.49
CA ASP A 635 5.60 -2.71 -28.75
C ASP A 635 5.01 -3.99 -29.33
N GLY A 636 4.01 -3.88 -30.20
CA GLY A 636 3.35 -5.05 -30.74
C GLY A 636 2.04 -4.77 -31.47
N HIS A 637 1.45 -5.85 -31.96
CA HIS A 637 0.16 -5.87 -32.64
C HIS A 637 -0.56 -7.19 -32.37
N GLY A 638 -1.88 -7.19 -32.53
CA GLY A 638 -2.67 -8.40 -32.39
C GLY A 638 -4.11 -8.18 -32.83
N ASP A 639 -4.81 -9.30 -32.98
CA ASP A 639 -6.22 -9.38 -33.32
C ASP A 639 -6.86 -10.59 -32.60
N ALA A 640 -8.09 -10.95 -32.97
CA ALA A 640 -8.81 -12.09 -32.41
C ALA A 640 -8.09 -13.45 -32.53
N ARG A 641 -7.04 -13.56 -33.36
CA ARG A 641 -6.29 -14.80 -33.61
C ARG A 641 -4.80 -14.66 -33.28
N GLN A 642 -4.15 -13.62 -33.77
CA GLN A 642 -2.70 -13.45 -33.71
C GLN A 642 -2.29 -12.43 -32.65
N PHE A 643 -1.10 -12.63 -32.07
CA PHE A 643 -0.50 -11.69 -31.14
C PHE A 643 1.01 -11.71 -31.29
N HIS A 644 1.60 -10.51 -31.41
CA HIS A 644 3.02 -10.27 -31.35
C HIS A 644 3.31 -9.15 -30.37
N ALA A 645 4.26 -9.35 -29.46
CA ALA A 645 4.83 -8.32 -28.63
C ALA A 645 6.35 -8.45 -28.58
N ALA A 646 7.05 -7.32 -28.49
CA ALA A 646 8.50 -7.25 -28.35
C ALA A 646 8.88 -6.17 -27.34
N ILE A 647 9.95 -6.42 -26.58
CA ILE A 647 10.48 -5.47 -25.59
C ILE A 647 12.01 -5.58 -25.49
N ASP A 648 12.68 -4.42 -25.46
CA ASP A 648 14.11 -4.32 -25.22
C ASP A 648 14.37 -4.15 -23.72
N LEU A 649 15.06 -5.14 -23.13
CA LEU A 649 15.38 -5.23 -21.72
C LEU A 649 16.85 -4.88 -21.43
N SER A 650 17.62 -4.46 -22.45
CA SER A 650 19.06 -4.19 -22.32
C SER A 650 19.34 -3.14 -21.24
N HIS A 651 18.48 -2.13 -21.09
CA HIS A 651 18.65 -1.08 -20.09
C HIS A 651 18.49 -1.53 -18.64
N VAL A 652 17.58 -2.48 -18.37
CA VAL A 652 17.35 -3.02 -17.02
C VAL A 652 18.36 -4.11 -16.68
N TRP A 653 18.97 -4.73 -17.68
CA TRP A 653 20.01 -5.75 -17.53
C TRP A 653 21.43 -5.24 -17.75
N ARG A 654 21.65 -3.93 -17.90
CA ARG A 654 22.92 -3.30 -18.32
C ARG A 654 24.18 -3.74 -17.55
N GLU A 655 24.04 -4.22 -16.32
CA GLU A 655 25.17 -4.74 -15.53
C GLU A 655 25.59 -6.17 -15.90
N SER A 656 24.69 -6.96 -16.50
CA SER A 656 24.91 -8.39 -16.80
C SER A 656 24.71 -8.74 -18.27
N MET A 657 23.94 -7.96 -19.03
CA MET A 657 23.67 -8.18 -20.46
C MET A 657 23.89 -6.88 -21.25
N SER A 658 24.70 -6.96 -22.32
CA SER A 658 24.89 -5.85 -23.26
C SER A 658 23.73 -5.71 -24.23
N ARG A 659 23.00 -6.81 -24.48
CA ARG A 659 21.77 -6.85 -25.28
C ARG A 659 20.83 -7.90 -24.70
N CYS A 660 19.56 -7.56 -24.53
CA CYS A 660 18.52 -8.50 -24.14
C CYS A 660 17.18 -8.07 -24.76
N ASN A 661 16.63 -8.88 -25.66
CA ASN A 661 15.33 -8.66 -26.27
C ASN A 661 14.42 -9.85 -25.99
N ARG A 662 13.16 -9.57 -25.70
CA ARG A 662 12.11 -10.57 -25.54
C ARG A 662 11.01 -10.39 -26.57
N THR A 663 10.50 -11.49 -27.12
CA THR A 663 9.28 -11.52 -27.93
C THR A 663 8.26 -12.50 -27.37
N LEU A 664 6.97 -12.19 -27.59
CA LEU A 664 5.85 -13.13 -27.47
C LEU A 664 5.20 -13.25 -28.82
N ASP A 665 5.28 -14.44 -29.42
CA ASP A 665 4.76 -14.72 -30.76
C ASP A 665 3.67 -15.78 -30.69
N SER A 666 2.49 -15.48 -31.21
CA SER A 666 1.33 -16.37 -31.15
C SER A 666 0.48 -16.24 -32.39
N GLU A 667 0.64 -17.17 -33.33
CA GLU A 667 -0.14 -17.21 -34.59
C GLU A 667 -1.59 -17.71 -34.39
N GLN A 668 -1.87 -18.30 -33.24
CA GLN A 668 -3.19 -18.82 -32.85
C GLN A 668 -3.35 -18.80 -31.33
N PRO A 669 -4.58 -18.70 -30.79
CA PRO A 669 -4.81 -18.47 -29.36
C PRO A 669 -4.24 -19.55 -28.43
N GLY A 670 -4.23 -20.82 -28.86
CA GLY A 670 -3.81 -21.96 -28.05
C GLY A 670 -2.30 -22.23 -28.03
N ARG A 671 -1.48 -21.43 -28.72
CA ARG A 671 -0.04 -21.63 -28.80
C ARG A 671 0.71 -20.32 -28.85
N PHE A 672 1.77 -20.20 -28.06
CA PHE A 672 2.66 -19.05 -28.14
C PHE A 672 4.12 -19.46 -27.86
N VAL A 673 5.05 -18.64 -28.33
CA VAL A 673 6.48 -18.79 -28.13
C VAL A 673 7.00 -17.55 -27.42
N VAL A 674 7.74 -17.77 -26.34
CA VAL A 674 8.57 -16.75 -25.69
C VAL A 674 9.97 -16.85 -26.29
N GLY A 675 10.38 -15.83 -27.03
CA GLY A 675 11.73 -15.72 -27.58
C GLY A 675 12.58 -14.79 -26.74
N ASP A 676 13.67 -15.27 -26.16
CA ASP A 676 14.65 -14.45 -25.45
C ASP A 676 15.98 -14.50 -26.20
N SER A 677 16.51 -13.35 -26.63
CA SER A 677 17.77 -13.29 -27.36
C SER A 677 18.67 -12.17 -26.86
N GLY A 678 19.99 -12.39 -26.85
CA GLY A 678 20.89 -11.43 -26.25
C GLY A 678 22.35 -11.84 -26.15
N GLU A 679 23.10 -10.98 -25.48
CA GLU A 679 24.53 -11.10 -25.20
C GLU A 679 24.79 -10.76 -23.73
N LEU A 680 25.49 -11.65 -23.04
CA LEU A 680 25.94 -11.47 -21.66
C LEU A 680 27.29 -10.76 -21.65
N VAL A 681 27.53 -9.90 -20.66
CA VAL A 681 28.80 -9.21 -20.47
C VAL A 681 29.92 -10.21 -20.12
N GLU A 682 29.56 -11.30 -19.43
CA GLU A 682 30.46 -12.39 -19.09
C GLU A 682 29.77 -13.75 -19.29
N ARG A 683 30.53 -14.85 -19.23
CA ARG A 683 29.97 -16.19 -19.45
C ARG A 683 29.16 -16.65 -18.24
N MET A 684 27.84 -16.51 -18.26
CA MET A 684 26.92 -16.88 -17.16
C MET A 684 25.93 -17.97 -17.58
N ALA A 685 25.31 -18.65 -16.62
CA ALA A 685 24.11 -19.44 -16.87
C ALA A 685 22.88 -18.53 -16.87
N LEU A 686 21.79 -18.98 -17.48
CA LEU A 686 20.51 -18.27 -17.48
C LEU A 686 19.43 -19.17 -16.87
N VAL A 687 18.45 -18.58 -16.20
CA VAL A 687 17.26 -19.26 -15.69
C VAL A 687 16.01 -18.51 -16.15
N PHE A 688 15.08 -19.25 -16.76
CA PHE A 688 13.75 -18.75 -17.08
C PHE A 688 12.78 -19.18 -15.98
N HIS A 689 12.16 -18.19 -15.34
CA HIS A 689 11.31 -18.34 -14.18
C HIS A 689 9.84 -18.35 -14.60
N LEU A 690 9.05 -19.25 -14.02
CA LEU A 690 7.60 -19.30 -14.18
C LEU A 690 6.92 -19.55 -12.84
N HIS A 691 5.84 -18.82 -12.56
CA HIS A 691 5.13 -18.86 -11.30
C HIS A 691 3.66 -19.25 -11.46
N SER A 692 3.19 -20.17 -10.60
CA SER A 692 1.83 -20.69 -10.62
C SER A 692 1.35 -21.04 -9.21
N ARG A 693 0.02 -21.09 -9.01
CA ARG A 693 -0.57 -21.60 -7.75
C ARG A 693 -0.61 -23.13 -7.67
N SER A 694 -0.40 -23.80 -8.80
CA SER A 694 -0.44 -25.26 -8.90
C SER A 694 0.94 -25.83 -9.23
N LYS A 695 1.19 -27.05 -8.75
CA LYS A 695 2.44 -27.79 -8.97
C LYS A 695 2.56 -28.28 -10.41
N TRP A 696 3.77 -28.22 -10.97
CA TRP A 696 4.08 -28.73 -12.29
C TRP A 696 4.38 -30.23 -12.28
N ARG A 697 4.10 -30.93 -13.37
CA ARG A 697 4.65 -32.25 -13.67
C ARG A 697 5.82 -32.09 -14.63
N ILE A 698 7.03 -32.39 -14.16
CA ILE A 698 8.26 -32.26 -14.94
C ILE A 698 8.59 -33.58 -15.65
N GLN A 699 8.81 -33.51 -16.95
CA GLN A 699 9.27 -34.59 -17.81
C GLN A 699 10.64 -34.18 -18.37
N ALA A 700 11.68 -34.29 -17.53
CA ALA A 700 13.01 -33.72 -17.81
C ALA A 700 13.65 -34.27 -19.09
N ALA A 701 13.44 -35.55 -19.41
CA ALA A 701 13.96 -36.18 -20.62
C ALA A 701 13.36 -35.61 -21.92
N GLU A 702 12.17 -35.01 -21.84
CA GLU A 702 11.47 -34.36 -22.95
C GLU A 702 11.64 -32.84 -22.93
N HIS A 703 12.45 -32.30 -22.01
CA HIS A 703 12.57 -30.86 -21.76
C HIS A 703 11.20 -30.17 -21.60
N ARG A 704 10.31 -30.86 -20.89
CA ARG A 704 8.88 -30.54 -20.83
C ARG A 704 8.40 -30.39 -19.39
N ALA A 705 7.52 -29.41 -19.16
CA ALA A 705 6.75 -29.25 -17.94
C ALA A 705 5.27 -29.12 -18.26
N VAL A 706 4.41 -29.75 -17.47
CA VAL A 706 2.95 -29.74 -17.67
C VAL A 706 2.25 -29.28 -16.41
N LEU A 707 1.33 -28.32 -16.55
CA LEU A 707 0.43 -27.88 -15.51
C LEU A 707 -0.99 -28.34 -15.87
N GLU A 708 -1.56 -29.19 -15.02
CA GLU A 708 -2.96 -29.65 -15.16
C GLU A 708 -3.84 -28.76 -14.28
N LEU A 709 -4.89 -28.19 -14.86
CA LEU A 709 -5.84 -27.30 -14.22
C LEU A 709 -7.26 -27.79 -14.53
N PRO A 710 -8.29 -27.40 -13.76
CA PRO A 710 -9.67 -27.78 -14.07
C PRO A 710 -10.08 -27.35 -15.50
N GLY A 711 -10.25 -28.33 -16.40
CA GLY A 711 -10.67 -28.11 -17.79
C GLY A 711 -9.56 -27.63 -18.74
N TRP A 712 -8.31 -27.54 -18.26
CA TRP A 712 -7.19 -27.01 -19.04
C TRP A 712 -5.89 -27.76 -18.77
N ARG A 713 -5.05 -27.84 -19.81
CA ARG A 713 -3.65 -28.25 -19.69
C ARG A 713 -2.76 -27.20 -20.32
N LEU A 714 -1.74 -26.76 -19.58
CA LEU A 714 -0.65 -25.96 -20.13
C LEU A 714 0.61 -26.83 -20.22
N THR A 715 1.14 -26.98 -21.42
CA THR A 715 2.43 -27.63 -21.67
C THR A 715 3.48 -26.56 -22.00
N VAL A 716 4.63 -26.63 -21.34
CA VAL A 716 5.82 -25.81 -21.62
C VAL A 716 6.91 -26.72 -22.19
N LEU A 717 7.46 -26.35 -23.34
CA LEU A 717 8.56 -27.03 -24.01
C LEU A 717 9.75 -26.08 -24.11
N ALA A 718 10.89 -26.49 -23.54
CA ALA A 718 12.11 -25.71 -23.52
C ALA A 718 13.29 -26.55 -24.03
N PRO A 719 13.41 -26.81 -25.34
CA PRO A 719 14.40 -27.73 -25.90
C PRO A 719 15.87 -27.35 -25.62
N TRP A 720 16.11 -26.09 -25.24
CA TRP A 720 17.40 -25.55 -24.84
C TRP A 720 17.78 -25.84 -23.38
N ALA A 721 16.85 -26.34 -22.55
CA ALA A 721 17.02 -26.47 -21.12
C ALA A 721 18.05 -27.56 -20.77
N ALA A 722 19.09 -27.20 -20.01
CA ALA A 722 19.99 -28.16 -19.40
C ALA A 722 19.36 -28.86 -18.19
N SER A 723 18.49 -28.16 -17.44
CA SER A 723 17.72 -28.75 -16.35
C SER A 723 16.41 -28.01 -16.14
N ILE A 724 15.40 -28.72 -15.62
CA ILE A 724 14.11 -28.16 -15.20
C ILE A 724 13.86 -28.61 -13.76
N MET A 725 13.61 -27.65 -12.88
CA MET A 725 13.35 -27.90 -11.46
C MET A 725 12.20 -27.02 -10.99
N GLN A 726 11.57 -27.39 -9.88
CA GLN A 726 10.57 -26.55 -9.23
C GLN A 726 10.66 -26.67 -7.72
N GLY A 727 10.10 -25.68 -7.02
CA GLY A 727 9.85 -25.72 -5.59
C GLY A 727 8.76 -24.73 -5.21
N GLU A 728 8.29 -24.80 -3.97
CA GLU A 728 7.55 -23.69 -3.37
C GLU A 728 8.55 -22.61 -3.00
N ASP A 729 8.25 -21.37 -3.37
CA ASP A 729 9.13 -20.24 -3.12
C ASP A 729 8.29 -19.03 -2.74
N LEU A 730 8.42 -18.57 -1.49
CA LEU A 730 7.65 -17.50 -0.87
C LEU A 730 6.11 -17.66 -1.01
N VAL A 731 5.38 -16.56 -1.01
CA VAL A 731 3.90 -16.51 -1.06
C VAL A 731 3.40 -15.51 -2.11
N ASP A 732 2.10 -15.46 -2.38
CA ASP A 732 1.42 -14.38 -3.13
C ASP A 732 0.77 -13.34 -2.19
N HIS A 733 0.05 -12.36 -2.75
CA HIS A 733 -0.70 -11.35 -1.99
C HIS A 733 -1.70 -11.92 -0.98
N ARG A 734 -2.16 -13.18 -1.14
CA ARG A 734 -3.07 -13.88 -0.22
C ARG A 734 -2.33 -14.64 0.87
N LEU A 735 -1.00 -14.54 0.91
CA LEU A 735 -0.12 -15.33 1.78
C LEU A 735 -0.16 -16.84 1.48
N GLU A 736 -0.58 -17.22 0.26
CA GLU A 736 -0.59 -18.61 -0.19
C GLU A 736 0.76 -18.97 -0.83
N PRO A 737 1.30 -20.18 -0.61
CA PRO A 737 2.53 -20.63 -1.26
C PRO A 737 2.43 -20.61 -2.79
N VAL A 738 3.51 -20.22 -3.47
CA VAL A 738 3.59 -20.17 -4.93
C VAL A 738 4.61 -21.18 -5.44
N TRP A 739 4.24 -21.95 -6.47
CA TRP A 739 5.14 -22.84 -7.17
C TRP A 739 6.00 -22.05 -8.15
N HIS A 740 7.31 -22.24 -8.05
CA HIS A 740 8.33 -21.61 -8.87
C HIS A 740 8.99 -22.70 -9.73
N LEU A 741 8.75 -22.67 -11.04
CA LEU A 741 9.43 -23.49 -12.04
C LEU A 741 10.65 -22.74 -12.58
N GLN A 742 11.81 -23.37 -12.53
CA GLN A 742 13.07 -22.85 -13.05
C GLN A 742 13.56 -23.72 -14.21
N ILE A 743 13.70 -23.11 -15.39
CA ILE A 743 14.20 -23.74 -16.60
C ILE A 743 15.59 -23.16 -16.88
N ARG A 744 16.64 -23.98 -16.72
CA ARG A 744 18.03 -23.50 -16.71
C ARG A 744 18.74 -23.77 -18.03
N ALA A 745 19.37 -22.75 -18.59
CA ALA A 745 20.25 -22.86 -19.75
C ALA A 745 21.70 -23.13 -19.33
N PRO A 746 22.52 -23.77 -20.18
CA PRO A 746 23.95 -23.89 -19.94
C PRO A 746 24.65 -22.52 -19.93
N ARG A 747 25.87 -22.45 -19.41
CA ARG A 747 26.64 -21.19 -19.41
C ARG A 747 27.00 -20.77 -20.84
N CYS A 748 26.63 -19.55 -21.21
CA CYS A 748 26.87 -18.97 -22.53
C CYS A 748 27.32 -17.50 -22.45
N THR A 749 27.73 -16.92 -23.58
CA THR A 749 28.00 -15.48 -23.75
C THR A 749 26.98 -14.81 -24.67
N SER A 750 26.29 -15.60 -25.50
CA SER A 750 25.15 -15.19 -26.31
C SER A 750 24.06 -16.26 -26.22
N PHE A 751 22.82 -15.86 -26.43
CA PHE A 751 21.68 -16.76 -26.33
C PHE A 751 20.58 -16.36 -27.33
N ASP A 752 19.86 -17.37 -27.80
CA ASP A 752 18.62 -17.30 -28.57
C ASP A 752 17.77 -18.49 -28.12
N LEU A 753 16.94 -18.24 -27.11
CA LEU A 753 16.14 -19.24 -26.41
C LEU A 753 14.69 -19.11 -26.86
N LYS A 754 14.11 -20.22 -27.30
CA LYS A 754 12.70 -20.29 -27.68
C LYS A 754 11.99 -21.27 -26.75
N THR A 755 11.05 -20.75 -25.98
CA THR A 755 10.22 -21.55 -25.07
C THR A 755 8.80 -21.56 -25.59
N GLU A 756 8.30 -22.75 -25.89
CA GLU A 756 6.97 -22.92 -26.47
C GLU A 756 5.95 -23.27 -25.39
N PHE A 757 4.77 -22.68 -25.50
CA PHE A 757 3.63 -22.89 -24.63
C PHE A 757 2.45 -23.37 -25.46
N VAL A 758 1.83 -24.47 -25.04
CA VAL A 758 0.65 -25.05 -25.67
C VAL A 758 -0.46 -25.16 -24.63
N VAL A 759 -1.59 -24.52 -24.94
CA VAL A 759 -2.82 -24.56 -24.13
C VAL A 759 -3.79 -25.52 -24.79
N GLU A 760 -4.19 -26.55 -24.05
CA GLU A 760 -5.14 -27.57 -24.48
C GLU A 760 -6.36 -27.59 -23.55
N MET A 761 -7.52 -27.89 -24.10
CA MET A 761 -8.73 -28.18 -23.33
C MET A 761 -8.72 -29.66 -22.93
N THR A 762 -9.06 -29.97 -21.69
CA THR A 762 -9.05 -31.35 -21.14
C THR A 762 -10.42 -31.88 -20.79
#